data_AF-A0A957W8S1-F1
#
_entry.id   AF-A0A957W8S1-F1
#
_cell.length_a   1.000
_cell.length_b   1.000
_cell.length_c   1.000
_cell.angle_alpha   90.00
_cell.angle_beta   90.00
_cell.angle_gamma   90.00
#
_symmetry.space_group_name_H-M   'P 1'
#
loop_
_entity.id
_entity.type
_entity.pdbx_description
1 polymer ?
#
loop_
_entity_poly.entity_id
_entity_poly.type
_entity_poly.pdbx_seq_one_letter_code
_entity_poly.pdbx_strand_id
1 'polypeptide(L)'
;MLDHFPRPPHDNGRGVHWSPSQYAWGQDNWSFWKDQLQAMNIKWVKLLDDGGGSAMGLVKRLIDIEIMPVVRYYREEPNPGRISAREIETSKRYADIGAVYFETNNEPDLALEWEERKRPPNWLEIVVDNFIIEADMIRRVGGYLLFPAFGPGGRGNPFKMIVERGRRDLLDGNCCLAIHNYGLGRPLDYPNDTINTQGVPLAFETWEDRGGLWAWEMDYKTVNQHRQRLANPNASIMEDSTGFRAFEYFDALINEAVGHSIPIFTTEGGYNVGQRAGTTFGDDPRYPKPTPNWTGRLTDDMFRYLEEQAPDYYFACMPWLIAVRRMGVFSEGFENQGPWFTHHFDKQFGLNGVLPVVSMLSSRPGKVRQDGPVPQGMRTFYTGPDLTGRNFDDRFKYLEPQVLLEPVTDPTQPHWRLIAAEWADEREAQGRAYIYAKALDESGQPLENVTFQADRGDAIDKAQTKGPIDHYWGNVMMTGLLGTYKVSMAQDNLPSDRLVNVGLGNEVSPQSFVRTSYFLTFQKVAGHTGGTPTPQPKPILPPEPEPVPTPELKPTPEPEPTPTPEPEPTPTPEPEPEPVPEPRPELPERKLDPRLDSLTPAVTVIPVADATQPHWRLIRVRWADKQEAQNRGYIYLKALDEAGRPIEGALFQADRGDAIDKALTKGAVDHYLGNYMMTGKLGTYTVSMSQDDMLSDKLANVGLGEPGAPWDRTAFFLVFQKIPGQPKPALAPVPAAMAAPPPPEPISPTPSELDPLPGPQSIAGPRAADPAERVNNAENLSAALLLASSEYVIPVNRASALYQYAQTKSLGQYLSAEFPIQYKGVDYRAQVFERGIVYVRLDRPGVVKVIAHSLYREETRPTKKVESSPQSENLLQRWLRVFGLG
;
A
#
# COMPACT_ATOMS: atom_id res chain seq x y z
N MET A 1 -3.95 26.88 24.92
CA MET A 1 -4.58 26.59 23.61
C MET A 1 -3.73 25.72 22.67
N LEU A 2 -2.43 25.48 22.90
CA LEU A 2 -1.68 24.42 22.18
C LEU A 2 -1.45 23.18 23.07
N ASP A 3 -1.43 23.40 24.38
CA ASP A 3 -1.25 22.48 25.49
C ASP A 3 -2.39 21.48 25.72
N HIS A 4 -3.58 21.70 25.16
CA HIS A 4 -4.71 20.76 25.25
C HIS A 4 -4.75 19.73 24.12
N PHE A 5 -4.00 19.94 23.03
CA PHE A 5 -3.95 19.04 21.89
C PHE A 5 -3.10 17.79 22.20
N PRO A 6 -3.59 16.57 21.92
CA PRO A 6 -2.87 15.37 22.32
C PRO A 6 -1.51 15.15 21.64
N ARG A 7 -0.55 14.62 22.41
CA ARG A 7 0.80 14.30 21.92
C ARG A 7 1.18 12.86 22.31
N PRO A 8 2.06 12.18 21.54
CA PRO A 8 2.66 10.93 21.96
C PRO A 8 3.56 11.14 23.20
N PRO A 9 3.76 10.13 24.05
CA PRO A 9 4.78 10.17 25.09
C PRO A 9 6.17 10.45 24.51
N HIS A 10 6.91 11.38 25.12
CA HIS A 10 8.27 11.77 24.70
C HIS A 10 8.31 12.35 23.27
N ASP A 11 7.35 13.23 22.95
CA ASP A 11 7.22 13.86 21.64
C ASP A 11 8.45 14.68 21.24
N ASN A 12 9.06 14.29 20.12
CA ASN A 12 10.21 14.93 19.49
C ASN A 12 9.85 15.53 18.10
N GLY A 13 8.58 15.46 17.68
CA GLY A 13 8.08 15.83 16.36
C GLY A 13 8.51 14.91 15.20
N ARG A 14 9.40 13.93 15.42
CA ARG A 14 9.86 13.02 14.37
C ARG A 14 8.71 12.13 13.91
N GLY A 15 8.44 12.14 12.61
CA GLY A 15 7.45 11.29 11.99
C GLY A 15 7.87 10.73 10.65
N VAL A 16 6.99 9.93 10.05
CA VAL A 16 7.13 9.46 8.67
C VAL A 16 5.76 9.15 8.06
N HIS A 17 5.57 9.38 6.77
CA HIS A 17 4.43 8.84 6.03
C HIS A 17 4.71 7.37 5.70
N TRP A 18 3.81 6.47 6.08
CA TRP A 18 4.05 5.03 6.08
C TRP A 18 4.21 4.45 4.66
N SER A 19 3.08 4.22 4.00
CA SER A 19 2.95 3.58 2.69
C SER A 19 1.80 4.25 1.96
N PRO A 20 1.84 4.36 0.62
CA PRO A 20 0.76 4.94 -0.19
C PRO A 20 -0.33 3.89 -0.45
N SER A 21 -0.68 3.10 0.57
CA SER A 21 -1.72 2.07 0.52
C SER A 21 -2.50 2.03 1.82
N GLN A 22 -3.81 1.78 1.68
CA GLN A 22 -4.78 1.59 2.75
C GLN A 22 -4.67 0.20 3.38
N TYR A 23 -4.17 -0.78 2.61
CA TYR A 23 -4.18 -2.20 2.96
C TYR A 23 -2.78 -2.77 3.19
N ALA A 24 -1.77 -2.31 2.43
CA ALA A 24 -0.42 -2.86 2.44
C ALA A 24 0.49 -2.12 3.42
N TRP A 25 0.41 -2.50 4.71
CA TRP A 25 1.11 -1.85 5.83
C TRP A 25 2.28 -2.66 6.45
N GLY A 26 2.57 -3.87 5.95
CA GLY A 26 3.72 -4.67 6.38
C GLY A 26 3.46 -5.71 7.49
N GLN A 27 2.21 -6.14 7.66
CA GLN A 27 1.74 -7.07 8.71
C GLN A 27 2.62 -8.32 8.91
N ASP A 28 3.02 -8.98 7.81
CA ASP A 28 3.79 -10.24 7.77
C ASP A 28 5.18 -10.13 8.43
N ASN A 29 5.65 -8.92 8.74
CA ASN A 29 6.94 -8.68 9.39
C ASN A 29 6.90 -7.45 10.31
N TRP A 30 5.86 -7.34 11.15
CA TRP A 30 5.69 -6.21 12.06
C TRP A 30 6.88 -5.99 13.02
N SER A 31 7.52 -7.05 13.51
CA SER A 31 8.68 -6.94 14.41
C SER A 31 9.81 -6.10 13.80
N PHE A 32 10.18 -6.36 12.55
CA PHE A 32 11.14 -5.53 11.82
C PHE A 32 10.71 -4.05 11.80
N TRP A 33 9.45 -3.77 11.48
CA TRP A 33 8.93 -2.40 11.39
C TRP A 33 8.92 -1.67 12.74
N LYS A 34 8.54 -2.36 13.82
CA LYS A 34 8.64 -1.89 15.21
C LYS A 34 10.09 -1.53 15.57
N ASP A 35 11.04 -2.42 15.28
CA ASP A 35 12.46 -2.20 15.54
C ASP A 35 13.00 -0.96 14.79
N GLN A 36 12.60 -0.76 13.52
CA GLN A 36 13.05 0.41 12.75
C GLN A 36 12.46 1.73 13.28
N LEU A 37 11.16 1.74 13.62
CA LEU A 37 10.48 2.89 14.19
C LEU A 37 11.11 3.31 15.52
N GLN A 38 11.36 2.35 16.41
CA GLN A 38 11.95 2.58 17.73
C GLN A 38 13.42 3.01 17.61
N ALA A 39 14.22 2.39 16.72
CA ALA A 39 15.62 2.76 16.51
C ALA A 39 15.77 4.22 16.02
N MET A 40 14.93 4.67 15.08
CA MET A 40 14.92 6.06 14.60
C MET A 40 14.28 7.06 15.57
N ASN A 41 13.73 6.58 16.69
CA ASN A 41 12.87 7.31 17.63
C ASN A 41 11.74 8.10 16.93
N ILE A 42 11.01 7.44 16.04
CA ILE A 42 9.80 8.00 15.42
C ILE A 42 8.67 8.06 16.46
N LYS A 43 7.93 9.17 16.48
CA LYS A 43 6.80 9.41 17.39
C LYS A 43 5.48 9.75 16.71
N TRP A 44 5.49 10.07 15.42
CA TRP A 44 4.30 10.31 14.59
C TRP A 44 4.30 9.45 13.32
N VAL A 45 3.17 8.86 12.94
CA VAL A 45 3.06 8.14 11.66
C VAL A 45 1.80 8.57 10.91
N LYS A 46 2.00 9.08 9.70
CA LYS A 46 0.93 9.34 8.75
C LYS A 46 0.63 8.06 7.97
N LEU A 47 -0.65 7.70 7.87
CA LEU A 47 -1.10 6.51 7.14
C LEU A 47 -2.41 6.78 6.37
N LEU A 48 -2.75 5.87 5.47
CA LEU A 48 -4.00 5.87 4.71
C LEU A 48 -4.93 4.78 5.25
N ASP A 49 -6.23 5.08 5.27
CA ASP A 49 -7.32 4.15 5.54
C ASP A 49 -8.36 4.26 4.41
N ASP A 50 -9.04 3.17 4.09
CA ASP A 50 -10.10 3.11 3.07
C ASP A 50 -11.44 3.69 3.55
N GLY A 51 -11.54 4.11 4.82
CA GLY A 51 -12.74 4.57 5.50
C GLY A 51 -13.44 3.51 6.35
N GLY A 52 -13.10 2.23 6.17
CA GLY A 52 -13.68 1.09 6.88
C GLY A 52 -12.84 0.60 8.07
N GLY A 53 -11.65 1.16 8.28
CA GLY A 53 -10.69 0.66 9.27
C GLY A 53 -9.67 -0.33 8.69
N SER A 54 -9.42 -0.30 7.38
CA SER A 54 -8.35 -1.09 6.72
C SER A 54 -6.96 -0.98 7.41
N ALA A 55 -6.64 0.17 8.00
CA ALA A 55 -5.38 0.41 8.70
C ALA A 55 -5.43 0.06 10.21
N MET A 56 -6.55 -0.49 10.73
CA MET A 56 -6.75 -0.74 12.16
C MET A 56 -5.67 -1.65 12.77
N GLY A 57 -5.20 -2.65 12.01
CA GLY A 57 -4.10 -3.52 12.42
C GLY A 57 -2.77 -2.77 12.63
N LEU A 58 -2.48 -1.75 11.81
CA LEU A 58 -1.33 -0.86 11.97
C LEU A 58 -1.54 0.13 13.11
N VAL A 59 -2.71 0.78 13.17
CA VAL A 59 -3.00 1.80 14.20
C VAL A 59 -2.88 1.22 15.61
N LYS A 60 -3.53 0.09 15.90
CA LYS A 60 -3.39 -0.64 17.17
C LYS A 60 -1.92 -0.88 17.55
N ARG A 61 -1.10 -1.25 16.58
CA ARG A 61 0.34 -1.55 16.73
C ARG A 61 1.20 -0.31 16.95
N LEU A 62 0.84 0.84 16.37
CA LEU A 62 1.50 2.13 16.63
C LEU A 62 1.15 2.66 18.02
N ILE A 63 -0.12 2.55 18.42
CA ILE A 63 -0.60 2.89 19.76
C ILE A 63 0.13 2.08 20.84
N ASP A 64 0.27 0.76 20.65
CA ASP A 64 1.02 -0.14 21.56
C ASP A 64 2.49 0.27 21.79
N ILE A 65 3.11 0.94 20.82
CA ILE A 65 4.52 1.38 20.90
C ILE A 65 4.66 2.89 21.12
N GLU A 66 3.60 3.54 21.62
CA GLU A 66 3.58 4.97 21.96
C GLU A 66 3.91 5.91 20.79
N ILE A 67 3.37 5.60 19.60
CA ILE A 67 3.48 6.41 18.38
C ILE A 67 2.10 6.92 17.98
N MET A 68 1.98 8.23 17.75
CA MET A 68 0.72 8.88 17.41
C MET A 68 0.38 8.70 15.92
N PRO A 69 -0.77 8.08 15.57
CA PRO A 69 -1.21 7.98 14.19
C PRO A 69 -1.91 9.26 13.72
N VAL A 70 -1.68 9.63 12.47
CA VAL A 70 -2.52 10.58 11.72
C VAL A 70 -3.14 9.83 10.55
N VAL A 71 -4.47 9.78 10.51
CA VAL A 71 -5.23 8.91 9.60
C VAL A 71 -5.80 9.72 8.43
N ARG A 72 -5.37 9.46 7.19
CA ARG A 72 -6.07 9.95 5.99
C ARG A 72 -7.17 8.96 5.60
N TYR A 73 -8.38 9.44 5.37
CA TYR A 73 -9.36 8.68 4.58
C TYR A 73 -9.06 8.88 3.10
N TYR A 74 -8.59 7.83 2.43
CA TYR A 74 -8.23 7.90 1.02
C TYR A 74 -9.48 7.87 0.14
N ARG A 75 -9.61 8.89 -0.72
CA ARG A 75 -10.57 8.98 -1.82
C ARG A 75 -9.78 9.45 -3.05
N GLU A 76 -10.08 8.93 -4.24
CA GLU A 76 -9.25 9.18 -5.45
C GLU A 76 -9.48 10.57 -6.07
N GLU A 77 -10.73 11.04 -6.08
CA GLU A 77 -11.11 12.41 -6.41
C GLU A 77 -12.00 12.91 -5.26
N PRO A 78 -11.42 13.39 -4.13
CA PRO A 78 -12.17 13.68 -2.90
C PRO A 78 -13.15 14.85 -3.02
N ASN A 79 -12.98 15.77 -3.97
CA ASN A 79 -13.80 16.98 -4.09
C ASN A 79 -14.79 16.88 -5.28
N PRO A 80 -16.04 17.38 -5.17
CA PRO A 80 -16.63 18.14 -4.06
C PRO A 80 -17.20 17.27 -2.92
N GLY A 81 -16.99 15.95 -2.95
CA GLY A 81 -17.52 15.01 -1.96
C GLY A 81 -17.04 15.21 -0.52
N ARG A 82 -17.77 14.59 0.41
CA ARG A 82 -17.45 14.52 1.85
C ARG A 82 -17.33 13.08 2.32
N ILE A 83 -16.78 12.88 3.52
CA ILE A 83 -16.88 11.60 4.24
C ILE A 83 -18.32 11.25 4.63
N SER A 84 -18.59 9.96 4.85
CA SER A 84 -19.90 9.42 5.19
C SER A 84 -19.97 8.93 6.64
N ALA A 85 -21.11 8.35 7.03
CA ALA A 85 -21.29 7.72 8.34
C ALA A 85 -20.25 6.60 8.62
N ARG A 86 -19.79 5.89 7.58
CA ARG A 86 -18.78 4.82 7.66
C ARG A 86 -17.45 5.34 8.19
N GLU A 87 -16.96 6.44 7.62
CA GLU A 87 -15.71 7.07 8.03
C GLU A 87 -15.82 7.71 9.43
N ILE A 88 -17.01 8.20 9.81
CA ILE A 88 -17.28 8.71 11.17
C ILE A 88 -17.30 7.59 12.22
N GLU A 89 -17.91 6.44 11.92
CA GLU A 89 -17.86 5.26 12.80
C GLU A 89 -16.42 4.74 12.95
N THR A 90 -15.66 4.68 11.85
CA THR A 90 -14.24 4.37 11.86
C THR A 90 -13.43 5.40 12.65
N SER A 91 -13.73 6.69 12.54
CA SER A 91 -13.09 7.76 13.32
C SER A 91 -13.34 7.58 14.82
N LYS A 92 -14.55 7.18 15.22
CA LYS A 92 -14.84 6.86 16.63
C LYS A 92 -14.01 5.67 17.11
N ARG A 93 -13.98 4.57 16.36
CA ARG A 93 -13.19 3.37 16.71
C ARG A 93 -11.70 3.68 16.85
N TYR A 94 -11.18 4.61 16.04
CA TYR A 94 -9.81 5.11 16.17
C TYR A 94 -9.61 6.01 17.41
N ALA A 95 -10.52 6.96 17.66
CA ALA A 95 -10.44 7.85 18.83
C ALA A 95 -10.57 7.09 20.16
N ASP A 96 -11.40 6.05 20.22
CA ASP A 96 -11.58 5.17 21.39
C ASP A 96 -10.25 4.52 21.84
N ILE A 97 -9.38 4.15 20.89
CA ILE A 97 -8.03 3.62 21.16
C ILE A 97 -6.92 4.68 21.14
N GLY A 98 -7.28 5.96 21.07
CA GLY A 98 -6.35 7.09 21.19
C GLY A 98 -5.73 7.59 19.88
N ALA A 99 -6.14 7.08 18.72
CA ALA A 99 -5.76 7.65 17.42
C ALA A 99 -6.75 8.77 17.04
N VAL A 100 -6.40 10.02 17.36
CA VAL A 100 -7.34 11.15 17.40
C VAL A 100 -7.21 12.17 16.24
N TYR A 101 -6.25 11.99 15.33
CA TYR A 101 -5.96 12.95 14.26
C TYR A 101 -6.37 12.43 12.87
N PHE A 102 -7.19 13.20 12.17
CA PHE A 102 -7.84 12.79 10.93
C PHE A 102 -7.67 13.80 9.79
N GLU A 103 -7.65 13.30 8.56
CA GLU A 103 -7.75 14.07 7.30
C GLU A 103 -8.74 13.40 6.35
N THR A 104 -9.64 14.18 5.76
CA THR A 104 -10.76 13.72 4.93
C THR A 104 -10.60 13.99 3.44
N ASN A 105 -9.60 14.78 3.07
CA ASN A 105 -9.43 15.43 1.77
C ASN A 105 -7.94 15.78 1.54
N ASN A 106 -7.53 16.03 0.30
CA ASN A 106 -6.14 16.23 -0.10
C ASN A 106 -6.01 17.28 -1.21
N GLU A 107 -4.91 18.05 -1.20
CA GLU A 107 -4.47 19.01 -2.23
C GLU A 107 -5.60 19.64 -3.09
N PRO A 108 -6.65 20.24 -2.49
CA PRO A 108 -7.85 20.62 -3.22
C PRO A 108 -7.65 21.85 -4.11
N ASP A 109 -6.47 22.47 -4.06
CA ASP A 109 -6.02 23.48 -5.02
C ASP A 109 -5.46 22.88 -6.32
N LEU A 110 -5.26 21.56 -6.39
CA LEU A 110 -4.90 20.83 -7.61
C LEU A 110 -6.14 20.27 -8.30
N ALA A 111 -6.20 20.39 -9.63
CA ALA A 111 -7.33 19.90 -10.41
C ALA A 111 -7.47 18.37 -10.39
N LEU A 112 -6.44 17.63 -9.97
CA LEU A 112 -6.40 16.17 -9.94
C LEU A 112 -7.20 15.54 -8.76
N GLU A 113 -7.54 16.34 -7.75
CA GLU A 113 -8.27 15.94 -6.53
C GLU A 113 -9.79 16.23 -6.62
N TRP A 114 -10.27 16.54 -7.83
CA TRP A 114 -11.66 16.90 -8.12
C TRP A 114 -12.27 15.93 -9.13
N GLU A 115 -13.57 15.66 -8.98
CA GLU A 115 -14.35 14.84 -9.93
C GLU A 115 -14.13 15.28 -11.39
N GLU A 116 -13.93 14.29 -12.27
CA GLU A 116 -13.59 14.48 -13.69
C GLU A 116 -12.29 15.29 -13.94
N ARG A 117 -11.48 15.50 -12.90
CA ARG A 117 -10.29 16.36 -12.83
C ARG A 117 -10.59 17.85 -13.09
N LYS A 118 -11.75 18.32 -12.63
CA LYS A 118 -12.28 19.68 -12.89
C LYS A 118 -12.49 20.49 -11.60
N ARG A 119 -11.43 21.14 -11.11
CA ARG A 119 -11.55 22.13 -10.02
C ARG A 119 -12.37 23.36 -10.46
N PRO A 120 -13.49 23.71 -9.78
CA PRO A 120 -14.32 24.86 -10.13
C PRO A 120 -13.69 26.19 -9.65
N PRO A 121 -14.13 27.35 -10.16
CA PRO A 121 -13.58 28.65 -9.76
C PRO A 121 -13.71 28.93 -8.25
N ASN A 122 -14.82 28.51 -7.63
CA ASN A 122 -15.12 28.71 -6.21
C ASN A 122 -14.71 27.52 -5.31
N TRP A 123 -13.77 26.69 -5.76
CA TRP A 123 -13.29 25.49 -5.06
C TRP A 123 -13.03 25.69 -3.56
N LEU A 124 -12.44 26.83 -3.17
CA LEU A 124 -12.07 27.11 -1.79
C LEU A 124 -13.28 27.33 -0.87
N GLU A 125 -14.40 27.84 -1.41
CA GLU A 125 -15.66 27.94 -0.67
C GLU A 125 -16.19 26.53 -0.36
N ILE A 126 -16.29 25.68 -1.38
CA ILE A 126 -16.75 24.30 -1.27
C ILE A 126 -15.91 23.50 -0.25
N VAL A 127 -14.58 23.65 -0.29
CA VAL A 127 -13.65 23.01 0.66
C VAL A 127 -13.88 23.52 2.09
N VAL A 128 -14.05 24.82 2.29
CA VAL A 128 -14.30 25.42 3.61
C VAL A 128 -15.65 25.00 4.17
N ASP A 129 -16.71 25.01 3.37
CA ASP A 129 -18.05 24.58 3.78
C ASP A 129 -18.10 23.08 4.11
N ASN A 130 -17.43 22.25 3.30
CA ASN A 130 -17.27 20.82 3.60
C ASN A 130 -16.49 20.60 4.91
N PHE A 131 -15.33 21.25 5.05
CA PHE A 131 -14.47 21.14 6.24
C PHE A 131 -15.21 21.52 7.52
N ILE A 132 -16.00 22.61 7.51
CA ILE A 132 -16.78 23.05 8.68
C ILE A 132 -17.76 21.95 9.15
N ILE A 133 -18.41 21.26 8.22
CA ILE A 133 -19.37 20.20 8.53
C ILE A 133 -18.64 18.94 9.02
N GLU A 134 -17.56 18.55 8.35
CA GLU A 134 -16.75 17.38 8.73
C GLU A 134 -16.07 17.57 10.09
N ALA A 135 -15.57 18.77 10.40
CA ALA A 135 -14.97 19.10 11.69
C ALA A 135 -15.96 18.93 12.86
N ASP A 136 -17.23 19.31 12.69
CA ASP A 136 -18.27 19.08 13.68
C ASP A 136 -18.65 17.60 13.84
N MET A 137 -18.51 16.79 12.79
CA MET A 137 -18.75 15.34 12.88
C MET A 137 -17.59 14.62 13.58
N ILE A 138 -16.35 14.93 13.20
CA ILE A 138 -15.12 14.38 13.79
C ILE A 138 -14.99 14.79 15.27
N ARG A 139 -15.34 16.04 15.62
CA ARG A 139 -15.41 16.52 17.01
C ARG A 139 -16.35 15.71 17.89
N ARG A 140 -17.53 15.31 17.38
CA ARG A 140 -18.52 14.52 18.15
C ARG A 140 -18.04 13.12 18.51
N VAL A 141 -17.06 12.58 17.79
CA VAL A 141 -16.44 11.27 18.06
C VAL A 141 -15.09 11.38 18.77
N GLY A 142 -14.73 12.57 19.28
CA GLY A 142 -13.50 12.79 20.05
C GLY A 142 -12.24 13.05 19.21
N GLY A 143 -12.40 13.30 17.90
CA GLY A 143 -11.29 13.56 16.99
C GLY A 143 -10.99 15.04 16.72
N TYR A 144 -9.80 15.28 16.19
CA TYR A 144 -9.34 16.55 15.63
C TYR A 144 -9.19 16.40 14.11
N LEU A 145 -9.89 17.24 13.35
CA LEU A 145 -9.77 17.30 11.90
C LEU A 145 -8.66 18.29 11.51
N LEU A 146 -7.71 17.85 10.71
CA LEU A 146 -6.76 18.73 10.06
C LEU A 146 -7.41 19.35 8.82
N PHE A 147 -7.33 20.67 8.68
CA PHE A 147 -7.69 21.34 7.44
C PHE A 147 -6.80 20.82 6.29
N PRO A 148 -7.36 20.52 5.10
CA PRO A 148 -6.63 19.84 4.04
C PRO A 148 -5.40 20.63 3.58
N ALA A 149 -4.29 19.92 3.38
CA ALA A 149 -3.08 20.51 2.83
C ALA A 149 -3.35 21.02 1.40
N PHE A 150 -2.80 22.19 1.07
CA PHE A 150 -2.63 22.61 -0.31
C PHE A 150 -1.32 22.04 -0.87
N GLY A 151 -1.26 21.86 -2.19
CA GLY A 151 -0.05 21.44 -2.88
C GLY A 151 1.10 22.45 -2.72
N PRO A 152 2.37 22.06 -3.01
CA PRO A 152 3.54 22.90 -2.77
C PRO A 152 3.46 24.30 -3.43
N GLY A 153 3.38 25.34 -2.60
CA GLY A 153 3.24 26.74 -3.02
C GLY A 153 1.80 27.22 -3.25
N GLY A 154 0.79 26.38 -2.97
CA GLY A 154 -0.65 26.66 -3.11
C GLY A 154 -1.17 27.84 -2.28
N ARG A 155 -2.30 28.43 -2.69
CA ARG A 155 -2.74 29.77 -2.23
C ARG A 155 -4.24 29.89 -1.93
N GLY A 156 -4.54 30.74 -0.95
CA GLY A 156 -5.87 31.05 -0.41
C GLY A 156 -5.76 31.31 1.10
N ASN A 157 -6.72 32.02 1.70
CA ASN A 157 -6.85 32.11 3.18
C ASN A 157 -8.16 31.44 3.63
N PRO A 158 -8.17 30.10 3.81
CA PRO A 158 -9.36 29.38 4.29
C PRO A 158 -9.75 29.77 5.72
N PHE A 159 -8.79 30.11 6.57
CA PHE A 159 -9.02 30.42 8.00
C PHE A 159 -9.90 31.66 8.14
N LYS A 160 -9.64 32.69 7.33
CA LYS A 160 -10.49 33.87 7.21
C LYS A 160 -11.90 33.52 6.75
N MET A 161 -12.04 32.67 5.73
CA MET A 161 -13.34 32.21 5.21
C MET A 161 -14.13 31.34 6.21
N ILE A 162 -13.44 30.65 7.14
CA ILE A 162 -14.04 29.93 8.29
C ILE A 162 -14.56 30.93 9.33
N VAL A 163 -13.80 31.98 9.64
CA VAL A 163 -14.22 33.06 10.57
C VAL A 163 -15.38 33.87 9.99
N GLU A 164 -15.38 34.18 8.69
CA GLU A 164 -16.46 34.87 7.98
C GLU A 164 -17.77 34.06 7.95
N ARG A 165 -17.69 32.72 8.03
CA ARG A 165 -18.83 31.81 8.25
C ARG A 165 -19.25 31.67 9.72
N GLY A 166 -18.67 32.47 10.61
CA GLY A 166 -18.94 32.45 12.05
C GLY A 166 -18.32 31.27 12.81
N ARG A 167 -17.44 30.47 12.18
CA ARG A 167 -16.89 29.23 12.74
C ARG A 167 -15.48 29.37 13.33
N ARG A 168 -15.23 30.51 13.97
CA ARG A 168 -14.00 30.76 14.76
C ARG A 168 -13.78 29.69 15.84
N ASP A 169 -14.85 29.13 16.41
CA ASP A 169 -14.81 28.07 17.44
C ASP A 169 -14.01 26.83 17.01
N LEU A 170 -13.94 26.53 15.71
CA LEU A 170 -13.09 25.45 15.20
C LEU A 170 -11.61 25.81 15.37
N LEU A 171 -11.21 27.02 14.98
CA LEU A 171 -9.82 27.50 15.05
C LEU A 171 -9.35 27.77 16.48
N ASP A 172 -10.24 28.22 17.37
CA ASP A 172 -9.92 28.48 18.78
C ASP A 172 -9.60 27.19 19.59
N GLY A 173 -9.90 25.97 19.09
CA GLY A 173 -9.52 24.76 19.83
C GLY A 173 -9.77 23.36 19.24
N ASN A 174 -10.41 23.18 18.07
CA ASN A 174 -10.71 21.83 17.52
C ASN A 174 -10.22 21.61 16.07
N CYS A 175 -9.50 22.57 15.51
CA CYS A 175 -8.90 22.52 14.18
C CYS A 175 -7.38 22.32 14.30
N CYS A 176 -6.82 21.58 13.35
CA CYS A 176 -5.38 21.51 13.08
C CYS A 176 -5.16 21.80 11.59
N LEU A 177 -3.91 21.88 11.14
CA LEU A 177 -3.60 22.09 9.72
C LEU A 177 -2.66 20.99 9.20
N ALA A 178 -3.00 20.39 8.06
CA ALA A 178 -2.07 19.63 7.24
C ALA A 178 -1.34 20.56 6.26
N ILE A 179 -0.04 20.34 6.02
CA ILE A 179 0.72 21.03 4.97
C ILE A 179 1.57 20.05 4.14
N HIS A 180 1.65 20.28 2.83
CA HIS A 180 2.52 19.54 1.92
C HIS A 180 3.74 20.39 1.54
N ASN A 181 4.75 20.40 2.43
CA ASN A 181 5.89 21.31 2.38
C ASN A 181 7.18 20.63 1.88
N TYR A 182 7.10 19.96 0.73
CA TYR A 182 8.27 19.36 0.08
C TYR A 182 9.42 20.36 -0.06
N GLY A 183 10.59 19.99 0.46
CA GLY A 183 11.81 20.78 0.37
C GLY A 183 12.47 20.72 -1.00
N LEU A 184 12.14 19.73 -1.86
CA LEU A 184 12.56 19.63 -3.27
C LEU A 184 14.08 19.83 -3.52
N GLY A 185 14.95 19.45 -2.57
CA GLY A 185 16.41 19.66 -2.66
C GLY A 185 16.90 21.09 -2.36
N ARG A 186 16.00 22.00 -2.00
CA ARG A 186 16.28 23.34 -1.44
C ARG A 186 16.72 23.22 0.03
N PRO A 187 17.54 24.14 0.56
CA PRO A 187 17.90 24.15 1.98
C PRO A 187 16.71 24.60 2.85
N LEU A 188 16.80 24.39 4.16
CA LEU A 188 15.71 24.67 5.10
C LEU A 188 15.35 26.16 5.20
N ASP A 189 16.30 27.06 4.92
CA ASP A 189 16.15 28.51 4.97
C ASP A 189 15.47 29.12 3.73
N TYR A 190 15.22 28.34 2.67
CA TYR A 190 14.47 28.78 1.48
C TYR A 190 13.09 29.38 1.87
N PRO A 191 12.66 30.52 1.28
CA PRO A 191 13.25 31.24 0.14
C PRO A 191 14.30 32.29 0.53
N ASN A 192 14.74 32.37 1.79
CA ASN A 192 15.67 33.41 2.25
C ASN A 192 17.15 33.00 2.18
N ASP A 193 17.44 31.82 1.65
CA ASP A 193 18.79 31.29 1.51
C ASP A 193 19.65 32.11 0.51
N THR A 194 20.97 31.95 0.60
CA THR A 194 21.92 32.73 -0.21
C THR A 194 21.96 32.35 -1.69
N ILE A 195 21.46 31.17 -2.08
CA ILE A 195 21.33 30.77 -3.48
C ILE A 195 20.10 31.46 -4.09
N ASN A 196 18.97 31.49 -3.38
CA ASN A 196 17.77 32.20 -3.84
C ASN A 196 17.97 33.72 -3.86
N THR A 197 18.55 34.29 -2.81
CA THR A 197 18.62 35.75 -2.62
C THR A 197 19.80 36.43 -3.32
N GLN A 198 20.98 35.78 -3.34
CA GLN A 198 22.23 36.38 -3.84
C GLN A 198 22.83 35.64 -5.05
N GLY A 199 22.27 34.50 -5.44
CA GLY A 199 22.77 33.72 -6.58
C GLY A 199 24.16 33.11 -6.35
N VAL A 200 24.53 32.81 -5.10
CA VAL A 200 25.90 32.39 -4.72
C VAL A 200 26.41 31.24 -5.59
N PRO A 201 27.60 31.37 -6.23
CA PRO A 201 28.11 30.38 -7.17
C PRO A 201 28.50 29.06 -6.49
N LEU A 202 28.31 27.98 -7.23
CA LEU A 202 28.70 26.61 -6.93
C LEU A 202 30.13 26.35 -7.42
N ALA A 203 30.98 25.78 -6.57
CA ALA A 203 32.30 25.27 -6.96
C ALA A 203 32.18 23.92 -7.70
N PHE A 204 33.19 23.54 -8.48
CA PHE A 204 33.15 22.28 -9.24
C PHE A 204 33.09 21.06 -8.31
N GLU A 205 33.84 21.11 -7.22
CA GLU A 205 33.94 20.08 -6.20
C GLU A 205 32.56 19.89 -5.53
N THR A 206 31.88 20.98 -5.17
CA THR A 206 30.54 20.95 -4.59
C THR A 206 29.46 20.52 -5.59
N TRP A 207 29.69 20.71 -6.90
CA TRP A 207 28.83 20.18 -7.95
C TRP A 207 29.00 18.65 -8.09
N GLU A 208 30.24 18.16 -8.05
CA GLU A 208 30.60 16.75 -8.13
C GLU A 208 30.10 15.97 -6.90
N ASP A 209 30.41 16.45 -5.68
CA ASP A 209 29.96 15.87 -4.40
C ASP A 209 28.44 15.75 -4.30
N ARG A 210 27.71 16.69 -4.89
CA ARG A 210 26.23 16.68 -4.91
C ARG A 210 25.64 15.76 -5.98
N GLY A 211 26.46 15.02 -6.74
CA GLY A 211 26.05 14.01 -7.71
C GLY A 211 26.31 14.38 -9.18
N GLY A 212 27.05 15.46 -9.45
CA GLY A 212 27.51 15.86 -10.79
C GLY A 212 26.39 15.88 -11.84
N LEU A 213 26.69 15.37 -13.04
CA LEU A 213 25.72 15.34 -14.15
C LEU A 213 24.42 14.58 -13.84
N TRP A 214 24.39 13.64 -12.89
CA TRP A 214 23.12 12.99 -12.51
C TRP A 214 22.19 13.91 -11.71
N ALA A 215 22.75 14.63 -10.73
CA ALA A 215 21.96 15.51 -9.87
C ALA A 215 21.62 16.86 -10.54
N TRP A 216 22.52 17.35 -11.39
CA TRP A 216 22.43 18.68 -12.00
C TRP A 216 21.93 18.65 -13.45
N GLU A 217 22.20 17.58 -14.22
CA GLU A 217 21.86 17.46 -15.66
C GLU A 217 22.45 18.55 -16.57
N MET A 218 23.33 19.38 -16.00
CA MET A 218 24.10 20.45 -16.64
C MET A 218 25.41 20.66 -15.87
N ASP A 219 26.39 21.33 -16.49
CA ASP A 219 27.66 21.64 -15.84
C ASP A 219 27.55 22.80 -14.83
N TYR A 220 28.51 22.87 -13.91
CA TYR A 220 28.50 23.87 -12.83
C TYR A 220 28.52 25.33 -13.30
N LYS A 221 29.05 25.65 -14.49
CA LYS A 221 29.05 27.02 -15.02
C LYS A 221 27.65 27.40 -15.50
N THR A 222 26.93 26.47 -16.15
CA THR A 222 25.53 26.65 -16.51
C THR A 222 24.65 26.80 -15.26
N VAL A 223 24.87 26.01 -14.20
CA VAL A 223 24.22 26.21 -12.89
C VAL A 223 24.48 27.64 -12.35
N ASN A 224 25.72 28.13 -12.42
CA ASN A 224 26.08 29.45 -11.92
C ASN A 224 25.47 30.60 -12.74
N GLN A 225 25.33 30.44 -14.05
CA GLN A 225 24.57 31.38 -14.89
C GLN A 225 23.09 31.43 -14.48
N HIS A 226 22.49 30.28 -14.19
CA HIS A 226 21.11 30.23 -13.68
C HIS A 226 20.98 30.89 -12.31
N ARG A 227 21.91 30.65 -11.37
CA ARG A 227 21.92 31.28 -10.04
C ARG A 227 22.03 32.79 -10.10
N GLN A 228 22.94 33.33 -10.92
CA GLN A 228 23.07 34.78 -11.12
C GLN A 228 21.83 35.39 -11.78
N ARG A 229 21.28 34.73 -12.81
CA ARG A 229 20.11 35.24 -13.57
C ARG A 229 18.79 35.17 -12.80
N LEU A 230 18.68 34.27 -11.83
CA LEU A 230 17.45 33.99 -11.08
C LEU A 230 17.58 34.38 -9.59
N ALA A 231 18.52 35.23 -9.21
CA ALA A 231 18.62 35.75 -7.84
C ALA A 231 17.46 36.73 -7.56
N ASN A 232 16.74 36.54 -6.46
CA ASN A 232 15.70 37.45 -5.97
C ASN A 232 16.07 37.97 -4.56
N PRO A 233 16.74 39.13 -4.44
CA PRO A 233 17.16 39.67 -3.14
C PRO A 233 15.99 40.10 -2.24
N ASN A 234 14.77 40.21 -2.79
CA ASN A 234 13.56 40.61 -2.06
C ASN A 234 12.70 39.41 -1.63
N ALA A 235 13.15 38.17 -1.88
CA ALA A 235 12.35 36.97 -1.68
C ALA A 235 11.77 36.85 -0.26
N SER A 236 10.46 36.59 -0.17
CA SER A 236 9.71 36.48 1.07
C SER A 236 8.96 35.15 1.14
N ILE A 237 8.84 34.57 2.34
CA ILE A 237 8.02 33.36 2.57
C ILE A 237 6.53 33.59 2.24
N MET A 238 6.08 34.85 2.27
CA MET A 238 4.73 35.22 1.82
C MET A 238 4.60 35.25 0.30
N GLU A 239 5.69 35.46 -0.44
CA GLU A 239 5.73 35.44 -1.91
C GLU A 239 5.97 34.03 -2.44
N ASP A 240 6.87 33.25 -1.82
CA ASP A 240 7.15 31.86 -2.18
C ASP A 240 7.23 30.95 -0.94
N SER A 241 6.15 30.19 -0.70
CA SER A 241 6.05 29.18 0.35
C SER A 241 6.52 27.79 -0.09
N THR A 242 7.16 27.64 -1.26
CA THR A 242 7.54 26.34 -1.84
C THR A 242 8.82 25.77 -1.22
N GLY A 243 8.71 25.31 0.02
CA GLY A 243 9.79 24.62 0.72
C GLY A 243 9.39 24.26 2.15
N PHE A 244 10.34 23.77 2.93
CA PHE A 244 10.14 23.34 4.32
C PHE A 244 9.43 24.40 5.19
N ARG A 245 9.76 25.69 5.04
CA ARG A 245 9.20 26.80 5.83
C ARG A 245 7.74 27.18 5.51
N ALA A 246 7.02 26.41 4.69
CA ALA A 246 5.61 26.68 4.38
C ALA A 246 4.70 26.81 5.62
N PHE A 247 5.06 26.20 6.76
CA PHE A 247 4.32 26.36 8.02
C PHE A 247 4.23 27.83 8.46
N GLU A 248 5.27 28.65 8.22
CA GLU A 248 5.29 30.07 8.57
C GLU A 248 4.27 30.88 7.75
N TYR A 249 4.12 30.55 6.46
CA TYR A 249 3.14 31.19 5.58
C TYR A 249 1.71 30.91 6.06
N PHE A 250 1.39 29.66 6.37
CA PHE A 250 0.06 29.32 6.86
C PHE A 250 -0.20 29.84 8.28
N ASP A 251 0.79 29.78 9.19
CA ASP A 251 0.68 30.38 10.53
C ASP A 251 0.41 31.89 10.47
N ALA A 252 1.01 32.61 9.52
CA ALA A 252 0.70 34.03 9.30
C ALA A 252 -0.76 34.26 8.86
N LEU A 253 -1.32 33.39 8.01
CA LEU A 253 -2.74 33.46 7.60
C LEU A 253 -3.71 33.10 8.74
N ILE A 254 -3.33 32.14 9.60
CA ILE A 254 -4.08 31.78 10.80
C ILE A 254 -4.08 32.96 11.78
N ASN A 255 -2.91 33.57 12.03
CA ASN A 255 -2.79 34.74 12.89
C ASN A 255 -3.52 35.97 12.33
N GLU A 256 -3.59 36.18 11.00
CA GLU A 256 -4.46 37.19 10.37
C GLU A 256 -5.94 36.97 10.74
N ALA A 257 -6.39 35.70 10.76
CA ALA A 257 -7.79 35.35 10.94
C ALA A 257 -8.24 35.33 12.42
N VAL A 258 -7.41 34.84 13.35
CA VAL A 258 -7.82 34.62 14.76
C VAL A 258 -6.90 35.21 15.82
N GLY A 259 -5.69 35.66 15.47
CA GLY A 259 -4.74 36.31 16.40
C GLY A 259 -3.90 35.36 17.26
N HIS A 260 -3.85 34.07 16.92
CA HIS A 260 -2.95 33.07 17.51
C HIS A 260 -2.74 31.90 16.53
N SER A 261 -1.69 31.10 16.75
CA SER A 261 -1.44 29.86 16.01
C SER A 261 -2.39 28.71 16.38
N ILE A 262 -2.48 27.70 15.51
CA ILE A 262 -3.08 26.37 15.76
C ILE A 262 -2.06 25.27 15.44
N PRO A 263 -2.25 24.00 15.83
CA PRO A 263 -1.32 22.93 15.49
C PRO A 263 -1.18 22.71 13.97
N ILE A 264 0.05 22.75 13.47
CA ILE A 264 0.43 22.49 12.08
C ILE A 264 1.23 21.20 12.01
N PHE A 265 0.88 20.34 11.05
CA PHE A 265 1.51 19.06 10.77
C PHE A 265 1.99 19.02 9.32
N THR A 266 3.26 18.68 9.10
CA THR A 266 3.68 18.19 7.78
C THR A 266 3.23 16.74 7.67
N THR A 267 2.20 16.52 6.87
CA THR A 267 1.55 15.23 6.67
C THR A 267 2.15 14.48 5.47
N GLU A 268 2.61 15.23 4.49
CA GLU A 268 3.42 14.77 3.36
C GLU A 268 4.49 15.85 3.07
N GLY A 269 5.69 15.47 2.64
CA GLY A 269 6.76 16.43 2.39
C GLY A 269 8.15 15.92 2.74
N GLY A 270 9.01 16.82 3.19
CA GLY A 270 10.43 16.54 3.43
C GLY A 270 11.22 16.47 2.13
N TYR A 271 12.03 15.42 1.96
CA TYR A 271 13.01 15.33 0.87
C TYR A 271 13.00 13.97 0.19
N ASN A 272 12.73 13.97 -1.12
CA ASN A 272 12.65 12.77 -1.94
C ASN A 272 13.94 12.62 -2.76
N VAL A 273 14.35 11.39 -3.07
CA VAL A 273 15.49 11.12 -3.95
C VAL A 273 15.11 11.47 -5.39
N GLY A 274 16.02 12.07 -6.15
CA GLY A 274 15.85 12.35 -7.58
C GLY A 274 14.85 13.45 -7.95
N GLN A 275 14.00 13.88 -7.03
CA GLN A 275 13.03 14.97 -7.23
C GLN A 275 13.77 16.31 -7.43
N ARG A 276 13.39 17.07 -8.45
CA ARG A 276 14.00 18.37 -8.75
C ARG A 276 13.32 19.49 -7.96
N ALA A 277 14.12 20.48 -7.54
CA ALA A 277 13.61 21.78 -7.13
C ALA A 277 12.74 22.38 -8.22
N GLY A 278 11.62 22.99 -7.85
CA GLY A 278 10.68 23.58 -8.79
C GLY A 278 9.41 24.04 -8.09
N THR A 279 8.34 24.15 -8.88
CA THR A 279 6.93 24.27 -8.48
C THR A 279 6.09 23.51 -9.52
N THR A 280 4.76 23.48 -9.37
CA THR A 280 3.82 23.05 -10.44
C THR A 280 4.00 23.80 -11.77
N PHE A 281 4.71 24.95 -11.76
CA PHE A 281 4.98 25.79 -12.92
C PHE A 281 6.38 25.57 -13.56
N GLY A 282 7.22 24.68 -13.00
CA GLY A 282 8.46 24.22 -13.66
C GLY A 282 9.67 24.01 -12.73
N ASP A 283 10.72 23.42 -13.31
CA ASP A 283 12.01 23.13 -12.67
C ASP A 283 12.81 24.41 -12.33
N ASP A 284 13.49 24.38 -11.18
CA ASP A 284 14.44 25.38 -10.71
C ASP A 284 15.89 24.85 -10.77
N PRO A 285 16.68 25.21 -11.81
CA PRO A 285 18.02 24.69 -12.03
C PRO A 285 19.09 25.22 -11.07
N ARG A 286 18.73 26.06 -10.09
CA ARG A 286 19.69 26.56 -9.07
C ARG A 286 20.10 25.50 -8.04
N TYR A 287 19.31 24.43 -7.91
CA TYR A 287 19.43 23.38 -6.88
C TYR A 287 19.52 21.97 -7.49
N PRO A 288 20.19 21.02 -6.83
CA PRO A 288 20.35 19.65 -7.34
C PRO A 288 19.10 18.80 -7.10
N LYS A 289 18.94 17.75 -7.91
CA LYS A 289 18.14 16.56 -7.53
C LYS A 289 18.86 15.84 -6.38
N PRO A 290 18.24 15.58 -5.21
CA PRO A 290 18.92 14.90 -4.11
C PRO A 290 19.38 13.47 -4.46
N THR A 291 20.64 13.16 -4.16
CA THR A 291 21.12 11.77 -4.06
C THR A 291 20.63 11.16 -2.73
N PRO A 292 20.58 9.82 -2.56
CA PRO A 292 20.20 9.19 -1.29
C PRO A 292 20.96 9.70 -0.05
N ASN A 293 22.25 10.00 -0.17
CA ASN A 293 23.06 10.59 0.91
C ASN A 293 22.71 12.07 1.16
N TRP A 294 22.34 12.83 0.13
CA TRP A 294 21.90 14.22 0.28
C TRP A 294 20.49 14.30 0.88
N THR A 295 19.56 13.45 0.43
CA THR A 295 18.24 13.23 1.06
C THR A 295 18.39 12.92 2.54
N GLY A 296 19.22 11.94 2.91
CA GLY A 296 19.43 11.58 4.32
C GLY A 296 19.90 12.75 5.19
N ARG A 297 20.85 13.56 4.68
CA ARG A 297 21.36 14.75 5.40
C ARG A 297 20.29 15.82 5.55
N LEU A 298 19.58 16.16 4.46
CA LEU A 298 18.53 17.17 4.49
C LEU A 298 17.38 16.77 5.43
N THR A 299 16.97 15.50 5.46
CA THR A 299 15.97 15.00 6.41
C THR A 299 16.48 14.96 7.86
N ASP A 300 17.75 14.63 8.09
CA ASP A 300 18.35 14.66 9.43
C ASP A 300 18.47 16.11 9.97
N ASP A 301 18.90 17.06 9.14
CA ASP A 301 18.93 18.50 9.47
C ASP A 301 17.53 19.07 9.69
N MET A 302 16.54 18.64 8.90
CA MET A 302 15.12 18.99 9.08
C MET A 302 14.60 18.52 10.44
N PHE A 303 14.94 17.30 10.87
CA PHE A 303 14.58 16.81 12.21
C PHE A 303 15.38 17.49 13.33
N ARG A 304 16.66 17.86 13.13
CA ARG A 304 17.38 18.73 14.08
C ARG A 304 16.67 20.06 14.27
N TYR A 305 16.29 20.74 13.18
CA TYR A 305 15.52 21.98 13.25
C TYR A 305 14.22 21.78 14.04
N LEU A 306 13.48 20.70 13.77
CA LEU A 306 12.26 20.39 14.51
C LEU A 306 12.53 20.22 16.02
N GLU A 307 13.55 19.44 16.37
CA GLU A 307 13.95 19.13 17.75
C GLU A 307 14.58 20.32 18.51
N GLU A 308 15.05 21.36 17.83
CA GLU A 308 15.88 22.43 18.43
C GLU A 308 15.39 23.87 18.21
N GLN A 309 14.63 24.14 17.14
CA GLN A 309 14.37 25.50 16.64
C GLN A 309 12.91 25.75 16.21
N ALA A 310 12.16 24.70 15.84
CA ALA A 310 10.79 24.84 15.39
C ALA A 310 9.83 25.32 16.50
N PRO A 311 8.85 26.19 16.18
CA PRO A 311 7.89 26.69 17.15
C PRO A 311 6.93 25.60 17.65
N ASP A 312 6.40 25.78 18.85
CA ASP A 312 5.49 24.84 19.53
C ASP A 312 4.27 24.44 18.70
N TYR A 313 3.76 25.36 17.87
CA TYR A 313 2.62 25.12 16.98
C TYR A 313 2.93 24.18 15.82
N TYR A 314 4.19 24.05 15.39
CA TYR A 314 4.58 23.09 14.35
C TYR A 314 4.86 21.76 15.04
N PHE A 315 3.85 20.89 15.12
CA PHE A 315 3.84 19.72 16.00
C PHE A 315 4.82 18.64 15.51
N ALA A 316 4.64 18.18 14.28
CA ALA A 316 5.36 17.05 13.73
C ALA A 316 5.62 17.17 12.23
N CYS A 317 6.62 16.42 11.76
CA CYS A 317 6.91 16.27 10.34
C CYS A 317 6.98 14.79 9.95
N MET A 318 6.18 14.41 8.94
CA MET A 318 6.04 13.03 8.46
C MET A 318 6.43 12.95 6.96
N PRO A 319 7.74 12.84 6.64
CA PRO A 319 8.20 12.82 5.25
C PRO A 319 7.72 11.60 4.46
N TRP A 320 7.64 11.79 3.15
CA TRP A 320 7.28 10.78 2.16
C TRP A 320 8.51 9.94 1.77
N LEU A 321 8.59 8.61 1.92
CA LEU A 321 7.74 7.59 2.55
C LEU A 321 8.67 6.60 3.30
N ILE A 322 8.15 5.77 4.22
CA ILE A 322 8.99 4.70 4.79
C ILE A 322 9.25 3.57 3.79
N ALA A 323 8.24 3.09 3.05
CA ALA A 323 8.37 1.93 2.18
C ALA A 323 7.27 1.84 1.11
N VAL A 324 7.56 1.11 0.02
CA VAL A 324 6.61 0.80 -1.08
C VAL A 324 6.64 -0.70 -1.40
N ARG A 325 7.58 -1.20 -2.22
CA ARG A 325 7.65 -2.64 -2.59
C ARG A 325 7.93 -3.54 -1.39
N ARG A 326 8.68 -3.05 -0.39
CA ARG A 326 8.96 -3.79 0.86
C ARG A 326 7.71 -4.01 1.74
N MET A 327 6.61 -3.27 1.50
CA MET A 327 5.31 -3.51 2.14
C MET A 327 4.31 -4.23 1.21
N GLY A 328 4.72 -4.60 -0.02
CA GLY A 328 3.87 -5.26 -1.01
C GLY A 328 3.21 -4.33 -2.04
N VAL A 329 3.53 -3.03 -2.06
CA VAL A 329 2.98 -2.07 -3.02
C VAL A 329 3.85 -2.04 -4.29
N PHE A 330 3.27 -2.31 -5.46
CA PHE A 330 4.01 -2.38 -6.73
C PHE A 330 3.84 -1.12 -7.59
N SER A 331 4.33 0.02 -7.10
CA SER A 331 4.36 1.30 -7.84
C SER A 331 5.79 1.75 -8.13
N GLU A 332 6.14 1.92 -9.41
CA GLU A 332 7.41 2.53 -9.79
C GLU A 332 7.41 4.05 -9.54
N GLY A 333 6.26 4.72 -9.70
CA GLY A 333 6.12 6.16 -9.47
C GLY A 333 6.41 6.60 -8.03
N PHE A 334 6.17 5.74 -7.04
CA PHE A 334 6.55 6.00 -5.64
C PHE A 334 7.98 5.52 -5.31
N GLU A 335 8.44 4.40 -5.87
CA GLU A 335 9.82 3.93 -5.70
C GLU A 335 10.87 4.90 -6.25
N ASN A 336 10.57 5.56 -7.37
CA ASN A 336 11.40 6.61 -7.98
C ASN A 336 11.66 7.81 -7.04
N GLN A 337 10.87 7.97 -5.99
CA GLN A 337 10.97 9.08 -5.02
C GLN A 337 11.87 8.74 -3.83
N GLY A 338 12.33 7.49 -3.72
CA GLY A 338 13.20 7.05 -2.64
C GLY A 338 12.50 6.90 -1.29
N PRO A 339 11.55 5.95 -1.16
CA PRO A 339 11.07 5.54 0.16
C PRO A 339 12.24 4.93 0.96
N TRP A 340 12.26 5.13 2.27
CA TRP A 340 13.45 4.91 3.12
C TRP A 340 13.98 3.48 3.09
N PHE A 341 13.11 2.49 2.85
CA PHE A 341 13.48 1.09 2.64
C PHE A 341 13.18 0.65 1.20
N THR A 342 14.14 0.89 0.29
CA THR A 342 14.04 0.53 -1.14
C THR A 342 15.33 -0.09 -1.69
N HIS A 343 15.16 -1.04 -2.61
CA HIS A 343 16.23 -1.58 -3.46
C HIS A 343 16.39 -0.81 -4.80
N HIS A 344 15.54 0.18 -5.09
CA HIS A 344 15.53 0.92 -6.37
C HIS A 344 16.90 1.57 -6.65
N PHE A 345 17.52 2.14 -5.63
CA PHE A 345 18.75 2.91 -5.74
C PHE A 345 20.04 2.10 -5.53
N ASP A 346 19.95 0.81 -5.18
CA ASP A 346 21.09 -0.07 -4.84
C ASP A 346 22.16 -0.09 -5.94
N LYS A 347 21.75 -0.40 -7.18
CA LYS A 347 22.67 -0.53 -8.32
C LYS A 347 23.37 0.78 -8.70
N GLN A 348 22.74 1.93 -8.39
CA GLN A 348 23.26 3.24 -8.77
C GLN A 348 24.15 3.85 -7.68
N PHE A 349 23.78 3.68 -6.40
CA PHE A 349 24.41 4.37 -5.27
C PHE A 349 25.15 3.43 -4.30
N GLY A 350 25.20 2.12 -4.59
CA GLY A 350 25.88 1.14 -3.74
C GLY A 350 25.15 0.81 -2.44
N LEU A 351 23.82 0.95 -2.44
CA LEU A 351 22.95 0.66 -1.30
C LEU A 351 22.53 -0.82 -1.27
N ASN A 352 21.82 -1.21 -0.21
CA ASN A 352 21.30 -2.57 0.00
C ASN A 352 19.91 -2.55 0.66
N GLY A 353 18.90 -2.05 -0.06
CA GLY A 353 17.50 -2.06 0.39
C GLY A 353 17.12 -1.01 1.43
N VAL A 354 18.01 -0.05 1.72
CA VAL A 354 17.87 0.97 2.77
C VAL A 354 18.58 2.27 2.33
N LEU A 355 17.92 3.42 2.52
CA LEU A 355 18.52 4.74 2.27
C LEU A 355 19.30 5.25 3.50
N PRO A 356 20.35 6.08 3.32
CA PRO A 356 21.18 6.59 4.42
C PRO A 356 20.43 7.26 5.57
N VAL A 357 19.26 7.86 5.31
CA VAL A 357 18.38 8.49 6.31
C VAL A 357 18.13 7.58 7.53
N VAL A 358 17.88 6.29 7.32
CA VAL A 358 17.60 5.32 8.40
C VAL A 358 18.79 5.21 9.34
N SER A 359 20.01 5.12 8.79
CA SER A 359 21.24 5.05 9.58
C SER A 359 21.58 6.37 10.30
N MET A 360 21.24 7.51 9.71
CA MET A 360 21.46 8.84 10.31
C MET A 360 20.52 9.07 11.50
N LEU A 361 19.23 8.71 11.37
CA LEU A 361 18.26 8.81 12.46
C LEU A 361 18.49 7.75 13.54
N SER A 362 18.80 6.50 13.17
CA SER A 362 19.03 5.41 14.14
C SER A 362 20.33 5.54 14.94
N SER A 363 21.29 6.35 14.47
CA SER A 363 22.51 6.67 15.22
C SER A 363 22.41 7.94 16.06
N ARG A 364 21.31 8.69 15.95
CA ARG A 364 21.11 9.97 16.66
C ARG A 364 19.85 9.92 17.55
N PRO A 365 20.00 9.83 18.89
CA PRO A 365 18.86 9.77 19.79
C PRO A 365 17.93 10.97 19.59
N GLY A 366 16.63 10.72 19.65
CA GLY A 366 15.62 11.78 19.57
C GLY A 366 15.60 12.65 20.83
N LYS A 367 15.38 13.95 20.64
CA LYS A 367 15.28 14.94 21.72
C LYS A 367 13.82 15.33 21.91
N VAL A 368 13.27 15.06 23.09
CA VAL A 368 11.92 15.50 23.47
C VAL A 368 11.82 17.02 23.39
N ARG A 369 10.78 17.52 22.72
CA ARG A 369 10.47 18.95 22.57
C ARG A 369 9.52 19.41 23.68
N GLN A 370 8.34 18.77 23.74
CA GLN A 370 7.21 19.17 24.55
C GLN A 370 6.29 17.97 24.73
N ASP A 371 6.20 17.42 25.94
CA ASP A 371 5.14 16.45 26.26
C ASP A 371 3.78 17.17 26.34
N GLY A 372 2.70 16.44 26.03
CA GLY A 372 1.31 16.93 26.08
C GLY A 372 0.36 15.89 26.67
N PRO A 373 -0.97 16.13 26.63
CA PRO A 373 -1.95 15.15 27.10
C PRO A 373 -1.94 13.91 26.19
N VAL A 374 -1.40 12.81 26.71
CA VAL A 374 -1.44 11.50 26.01
C VAL A 374 -2.89 10.97 26.04
N PRO A 375 -3.49 10.57 24.89
CA PRO A 375 -4.86 10.07 24.84
C PRO A 375 -5.11 8.90 25.79
N GLN A 376 -6.27 8.90 26.46
CA GLN A 376 -6.59 7.86 27.43
C GLN A 376 -6.61 6.45 26.80
N GLY A 377 -7.15 6.32 25.58
CA GLY A 377 -7.17 5.05 24.85
C GLY A 377 -5.77 4.47 24.56
N MET A 378 -4.75 5.32 24.39
CA MET A 378 -3.35 4.87 24.26
C MET A 378 -2.82 4.33 25.60
N ARG A 379 -3.14 4.99 26.72
CA ARG A 379 -2.75 4.54 28.07
C ARG A 379 -3.45 3.25 28.52
N THR A 380 -4.63 2.97 27.98
CA THR A 380 -5.44 1.78 28.32
C THR A 380 -5.58 0.80 27.16
N PHE A 381 -4.67 0.85 26.16
CA PHE A 381 -4.80 0.01 24.97
C PHE A 381 -4.74 -1.48 25.30
N TYR A 382 -3.77 -1.90 26.12
CA TYR A 382 -3.76 -3.25 26.69
C TYR A 382 -4.51 -3.28 28.03
N THR A 383 -5.45 -4.21 28.17
CA THR A 383 -6.34 -4.32 29.35
C THR A 383 -6.01 -5.51 30.26
N GLY A 384 -5.00 -6.31 29.92
CA GLY A 384 -4.62 -7.50 30.68
C GLY A 384 -3.61 -7.23 31.81
N PRO A 385 -3.29 -8.28 32.60
CA PRO A 385 -2.28 -8.22 33.65
C PRO A 385 -0.85 -8.18 33.07
N ASP A 386 0.13 -7.88 33.91
CA ASP A 386 1.54 -8.08 33.58
C ASP A 386 1.82 -9.55 33.20
N LEU A 387 2.41 -9.75 32.02
CA LEU A 387 2.79 -11.05 31.45
C LEU A 387 4.27 -11.39 31.69
N THR A 388 5.02 -10.56 32.42
CA THR A 388 6.44 -10.78 32.72
C THR A 388 6.72 -12.19 33.25
N GLY A 389 7.68 -12.87 32.63
CA GLY A 389 8.01 -14.27 32.96
C GLY A 389 7.02 -15.31 32.40
N ARG A 390 6.27 -14.98 31.35
CA ARG A 390 5.43 -15.90 30.56
C ARG A 390 5.74 -15.75 29.07
N ASN A 391 5.68 -16.83 28.30
CA ASN A 391 5.87 -16.80 26.84
C ASN A 391 4.50 -16.68 26.13
N PHE A 392 4.00 -15.45 26.01
CA PHE A 392 2.69 -15.16 25.40
C PHE A 392 2.85 -14.49 24.04
N ASP A 393 1.96 -14.83 23.11
CA ASP A 393 1.88 -14.18 21.80
C ASP A 393 1.45 -12.70 21.95
N ASP A 394 2.31 -11.79 21.50
CA ASP A 394 2.05 -10.35 21.50
C ASP A 394 0.79 -9.98 20.70
N ARG A 395 0.33 -10.85 19.78
CA ARG A 395 -0.86 -10.61 18.95
C ARG A 395 -2.18 -10.63 19.74
N PHE A 396 -2.23 -11.25 20.92
CA PHE A 396 -3.47 -11.39 21.70
C PHE A 396 -4.16 -10.05 22.04
N LYS A 397 -3.40 -8.95 22.16
CA LYS A 397 -3.91 -7.60 22.44
C LYS A 397 -4.45 -6.86 21.21
N TYR A 398 -4.21 -7.35 19.99
CA TYR A 398 -4.77 -6.77 18.77
C TYR A 398 -6.11 -7.40 18.36
N LEU A 399 -6.44 -8.58 18.92
CA LEU A 399 -7.74 -9.26 18.77
C LEU A 399 -8.87 -8.51 19.50
N GLU A 400 -10.11 -8.72 19.07
CA GLU A 400 -11.31 -8.11 19.67
C GLU A 400 -12.42 -9.14 19.91
N PRO A 401 -12.95 -9.28 21.14
CA PRO A 401 -12.34 -8.80 22.39
C PRO A 401 -10.92 -9.33 22.58
N GLN A 402 -10.06 -8.58 23.28
CA GLN A 402 -8.68 -8.98 23.55
C GLN A 402 -8.63 -10.34 24.22
N VAL A 403 -7.69 -11.20 23.83
CA VAL A 403 -7.46 -12.48 24.51
C VAL A 403 -6.62 -12.21 25.76
N LEU A 404 -7.17 -12.48 26.93
CA LEU A 404 -6.61 -12.03 28.21
C LEU A 404 -6.32 -13.20 29.16
N LEU A 405 -5.38 -12.97 30.07
CA LEU A 405 -5.07 -13.86 31.19
C LEU A 405 -5.87 -13.43 32.43
N GLU A 406 -6.70 -14.32 32.96
CA GLU A 406 -7.19 -14.26 34.35
C GLU A 406 -6.22 -15.07 35.24
N PRO A 407 -5.31 -14.46 36.02
CA PRO A 407 -4.41 -15.20 36.89
C PRO A 407 -5.10 -15.68 38.17
N VAL A 408 -4.56 -16.71 38.82
CA VAL A 408 -5.07 -17.20 40.12
C VAL A 408 -5.02 -16.10 41.19
N THR A 409 -6.14 -15.86 41.87
CA THR A 409 -6.32 -14.79 42.87
C THR A 409 -5.37 -14.92 44.08
N ASP A 410 -5.09 -16.15 44.52
CA ASP A 410 -4.07 -16.45 45.52
C ASP A 410 -3.06 -17.46 44.94
N PRO A 411 -1.89 -16.99 44.47
CA PRO A 411 -0.84 -17.85 43.92
C PRO A 411 0.06 -18.48 44.99
N THR A 412 -0.21 -18.29 46.29
CA THR A 412 0.61 -18.89 47.37
C THR A 412 0.28 -20.36 47.62
N GLN A 413 -0.94 -20.78 47.28
CA GLN A 413 -1.37 -22.19 47.29
C GLN A 413 -0.90 -22.94 46.03
N PRO A 414 -0.90 -24.29 46.02
CA PRO A 414 -0.59 -25.06 44.82
C PRO A 414 -1.63 -24.80 43.71
N HIS A 415 -1.17 -24.51 42.50
CA HIS A 415 -2.04 -24.10 41.38
C HIS A 415 -1.45 -24.45 40.01
N TRP A 416 -2.27 -24.35 38.96
CA TRP A 416 -1.83 -24.43 37.57
C TRP A 416 -1.57 -23.04 37.00
N ARG A 417 -0.33 -22.76 36.59
CA ARG A 417 0.11 -21.50 35.99
C ARG A 417 0.21 -21.63 34.48
N LEU A 418 -0.41 -20.73 33.72
CA LEU A 418 -0.31 -20.71 32.25
C LEU A 418 1.02 -20.05 31.84
N ILE A 419 2.08 -20.84 31.65
CA ILE A 419 3.43 -20.32 31.42
C ILE A 419 3.70 -19.93 29.96
N ALA A 420 2.98 -20.52 29.00
CA ALA A 420 3.04 -20.12 27.59
C ALA A 420 1.68 -20.22 26.92
N ALA A 421 1.39 -19.28 26.01
CA ALA A 421 0.18 -19.26 25.21
C ALA A 421 0.49 -18.67 23.82
N GLU A 422 0.27 -19.46 22.78
CA GLU A 422 0.54 -19.11 21.38
C GLU A 422 -0.76 -19.04 20.57
N TRP A 423 -0.86 -18.07 19.67
CA TRP A 423 -1.94 -17.97 18.69
C TRP A 423 -1.46 -18.52 17.34
N ALA A 424 -2.37 -19.05 16.54
CA ALA A 424 -2.12 -19.41 15.15
C ALA A 424 -3.22 -18.80 14.28
N ASP A 425 -2.84 -17.93 13.34
CA ASP A 425 -3.74 -17.41 12.32
C ASP A 425 -4.24 -18.52 11.35
N GLU A 426 -5.06 -18.18 10.36
CA GLU A 426 -5.62 -19.21 9.44
C GLU A 426 -4.57 -19.97 8.61
N ARG A 427 -3.44 -19.32 8.30
CA ARG A 427 -2.31 -19.88 7.55
C ARG A 427 -1.42 -20.74 8.46
N GLU A 428 -1.17 -20.30 9.69
CA GLU A 428 -0.43 -21.03 10.73
C GLU A 428 -1.23 -22.25 11.24
N ALA A 429 -2.54 -22.08 11.43
CA ALA A 429 -3.48 -23.13 11.79
C ALA A 429 -3.74 -24.10 10.63
N GLN A 430 -3.51 -23.73 9.37
CA GLN A 430 -3.71 -24.60 8.20
C GLN A 430 -5.13 -25.22 8.16
N GLY A 431 -6.14 -24.42 8.51
CA GLY A 431 -7.54 -24.86 8.59
C GLY A 431 -7.92 -25.69 9.83
N ARG A 432 -7.03 -25.80 10.83
CA ARG A 432 -7.35 -26.29 12.18
C ARG A 432 -8.21 -25.28 12.94
N ALA A 433 -9.08 -25.78 13.81
CA ALA A 433 -10.02 -24.99 14.63
C ALA A 433 -10.05 -25.55 16.06
N TYR A 434 -8.90 -25.52 16.74
CA TYR A 434 -8.68 -26.23 18.01
C TYR A 434 -7.95 -25.39 19.05
N ILE A 435 -8.34 -25.59 20.32
CA ILE A 435 -7.59 -25.24 21.51
C ILE A 435 -6.74 -26.47 21.88
N TYR A 436 -5.43 -26.34 21.80
CA TYR A 436 -4.47 -27.35 22.25
C TYR A 436 -3.96 -27.00 23.65
N ALA A 437 -3.91 -27.98 24.55
CA ALA A 437 -3.39 -27.80 25.90
C ALA A 437 -2.36 -28.87 26.26
N LYS A 438 -1.32 -28.44 26.99
CA LYS A 438 -0.25 -29.26 27.54
C LYS A 438 -0.09 -28.93 29.01
N ALA A 439 0.14 -29.97 29.82
CA ALA A 439 0.39 -29.86 31.24
C ALA A 439 1.84 -30.26 31.53
N LEU A 440 2.52 -29.51 32.38
CA LEU A 440 3.84 -29.82 32.92
C LEU A 440 3.77 -29.96 34.45
N ASP A 441 4.66 -30.76 35.02
CA ASP A 441 4.85 -30.86 36.46
C ASP A 441 5.70 -29.70 37.05
N GLU A 442 5.90 -29.73 38.36
CA GLU A 442 6.67 -28.71 39.11
C GLU A 442 8.15 -28.62 38.65
N SER A 443 8.67 -29.65 37.98
CA SER A 443 10.02 -29.67 37.37
C SER A 443 10.04 -29.31 35.89
N GLY A 444 8.87 -29.10 35.28
CA GLY A 444 8.71 -28.78 33.85
C GLY A 444 8.59 -30.01 32.93
N GLN A 445 8.46 -31.23 33.46
CA GLN A 445 8.27 -32.43 32.64
C GLN A 445 6.82 -32.57 32.19
N PRO A 446 6.56 -33.02 30.94
CA PRO A 446 5.20 -33.13 30.41
C PRO A 446 4.41 -34.26 31.07
N LEU A 447 3.14 -33.99 31.34
CA LEU A 447 2.20 -34.90 31.99
C LEU A 447 1.11 -35.35 30.99
N GLU A 448 0.77 -36.63 31.06
CA GLU A 448 -0.28 -37.30 30.28
C GLU A 448 -1.54 -37.52 31.14
N ASN A 449 -2.71 -37.64 30.51
CA ASN A 449 -4.03 -37.83 31.12
C ASN A 449 -4.51 -36.70 32.08
N VAL A 450 -3.80 -35.58 32.16
CA VAL A 450 -4.18 -34.39 32.94
C VAL A 450 -5.39 -33.70 32.29
N THR A 451 -6.44 -33.46 33.08
CA THR A 451 -7.70 -32.87 32.61
C THR A 451 -7.61 -31.33 32.48
N PHE A 452 -8.02 -30.80 31.33
CA PHE A 452 -8.27 -29.38 31.10
C PHE A 452 -9.69 -29.16 30.58
N GLN A 453 -10.15 -27.90 30.59
CA GLN A 453 -11.50 -27.54 30.19
C GLN A 453 -11.55 -26.22 29.42
N ALA A 454 -12.48 -26.14 28.46
CA ALA A 454 -12.91 -24.91 27.82
C ALA A 454 -14.36 -24.65 28.25
N ASP A 455 -14.55 -23.65 29.11
CA ASP A 455 -15.85 -23.13 29.52
C ASP A 455 -16.35 -22.12 28.46
N ARG A 456 -17.58 -22.28 28.00
CA ARG A 456 -18.25 -21.42 27.02
C ARG A 456 -19.55 -20.79 27.57
N GLY A 457 -19.75 -20.83 28.88
CA GLY A 457 -20.89 -20.23 29.58
C GLY A 457 -22.16 -21.09 29.60
N ASP A 458 -22.57 -21.67 28.47
CA ASP A 458 -23.69 -22.62 28.42
C ASP A 458 -23.28 -24.05 28.78
N ALA A 459 -22.01 -24.41 28.51
CA ALA A 459 -21.43 -25.71 28.83
C ALA A 459 -19.91 -25.62 29.06
N ILE A 460 -19.33 -26.73 29.52
CA ILE A 460 -17.89 -26.88 29.75
C ILE A 460 -17.40 -28.12 29.01
N ASP A 461 -16.67 -27.90 27.92
CA ASP A 461 -16.08 -28.97 27.11
C ASP A 461 -14.75 -29.40 27.74
N LYS A 462 -14.62 -30.69 28.11
CA LYS A 462 -13.44 -31.23 28.82
C LYS A 462 -12.65 -32.20 27.97
N ALA A 463 -11.33 -32.14 28.08
CA ALA A 463 -10.40 -33.05 27.43
C ALA A 463 -9.18 -33.33 28.32
N GLN A 464 -8.39 -34.33 27.94
CA GLN A 464 -7.16 -34.69 28.64
C GLN A 464 -5.94 -34.46 27.76
N THR A 465 -4.81 -34.14 28.38
CA THR A 465 -3.48 -34.25 27.76
C THR A 465 -3.21 -35.70 27.35
N LYS A 466 -2.49 -35.89 26.25
CA LYS A 466 -2.19 -37.21 25.68
C LYS A 466 -0.75 -37.63 25.98
N GLY A 467 -0.35 -38.79 25.48
CA GLY A 467 1.03 -39.30 25.60
C GLY A 467 2.02 -38.75 24.57
N PRO A 468 3.21 -39.37 24.48
CA PRO A 468 4.32 -38.90 23.65
C PRO A 468 4.01 -38.78 22.14
N ILE A 469 3.10 -39.62 21.62
CA ILE A 469 2.79 -39.72 20.19
C ILE A 469 2.14 -38.43 19.66
N ASP A 470 1.23 -37.83 20.43
CA ASP A 470 0.63 -36.52 20.15
C ASP A 470 1.47 -35.35 20.70
N HIS A 471 2.75 -35.57 21.03
CA HIS A 471 3.64 -34.63 21.71
C HIS A 471 3.04 -34.03 23.01
N TYR A 472 2.26 -34.84 23.73
CA TYR A 472 1.50 -34.51 24.94
C TYR A 472 0.34 -33.49 24.78
N TRP A 473 -0.10 -33.20 23.56
CA TRP A 473 -1.20 -32.25 23.32
C TRP A 473 -2.58 -32.89 23.48
N GLY A 474 -3.32 -32.46 24.50
CA GLY A 474 -4.78 -32.56 24.51
C GLY A 474 -5.42 -31.51 23.60
N ASN A 475 -6.64 -31.74 23.10
CA ASN A 475 -7.31 -30.79 22.22
C ASN A 475 -8.84 -30.73 22.39
N VAL A 476 -9.40 -29.53 22.31
CA VAL A 476 -10.85 -29.24 22.23
C VAL A 476 -11.13 -28.50 20.92
N MET A 477 -12.22 -28.84 20.23
CA MET A 477 -12.61 -28.19 18.97
C MET A 477 -13.35 -26.88 19.25
N MET A 478 -12.99 -25.81 18.54
CA MET A 478 -13.70 -24.53 18.61
C MET A 478 -14.83 -24.49 17.57
N THR A 479 -15.98 -24.01 18.01
CA THR A 479 -17.15 -23.69 17.20
C THR A 479 -17.64 -22.25 17.42
N GLY A 480 -17.33 -21.64 18.56
CA GLY A 480 -17.61 -20.23 18.87
C GLY A 480 -16.54 -19.25 18.40
N LEU A 481 -16.96 -17.98 18.25
CA LEU A 481 -16.14 -16.84 17.84
C LEU A 481 -15.28 -16.30 19.00
N LEU A 482 -14.36 -15.38 18.71
CA LEU A 482 -13.62 -14.60 19.72
C LEU A 482 -14.58 -14.02 20.77
N GLY A 483 -14.21 -14.18 22.04
CA GLY A 483 -15.07 -13.93 23.21
C GLY A 483 -15.69 -15.19 23.82
N THR A 484 -15.79 -16.32 23.11
CA THR A 484 -16.57 -17.49 23.59
C THR A 484 -15.93 -18.24 24.74
N TYR A 485 -14.65 -18.61 24.63
CA TYR A 485 -14.05 -19.64 25.49
C TYR A 485 -13.18 -19.06 26.62
N LYS A 486 -13.27 -19.71 27.78
CA LYS A 486 -12.39 -19.56 28.94
C LYS A 486 -11.69 -20.89 29.19
N VAL A 487 -10.38 -20.94 28.97
CA VAL A 487 -9.60 -22.19 28.99
C VAL A 487 -8.76 -22.28 30.25
N SER A 488 -8.88 -23.38 30.99
CA SER A 488 -8.18 -23.60 32.26
C SER A 488 -7.90 -25.07 32.51
N MET A 489 -6.98 -25.38 33.42
CA MET A 489 -6.82 -26.73 33.95
C MET A 489 -7.98 -27.08 34.89
N ALA A 490 -8.36 -28.36 34.91
CA ALA A 490 -9.43 -28.91 35.75
C ALA A 490 -8.95 -30.08 36.62
N GLN A 491 -7.65 -30.38 36.60
CA GLN A 491 -7.04 -31.51 37.30
C GLN A 491 -6.85 -31.22 38.79
N ASP A 492 -7.03 -32.26 39.61
CA ASP A 492 -6.85 -32.28 41.07
C ASP A 492 -7.72 -31.27 41.86
N ASN A 493 -8.71 -30.65 41.21
CA ASN A 493 -9.50 -29.53 41.75
C ASN A 493 -8.63 -28.36 42.28
N LEU A 494 -7.44 -28.18 41.70
CA LEU A 494 -6.56 -27.05 42.01
C LEU A 494 -7.01 -25.78 41.27
N PRO A 495 -6.76 -24.58 41.82
CA PRO A 495 -6.89 -23.34 41.07
C PRO A 495 -6.05 -23.36 39.80
N SER A 496 -6.50 -22.65 38.77
CA SER A 496 -5.80 -22.51 37.49
C SER A 496 -5.91 -21.08 37.01
N ASP A 497 -4.80 -20.56 36.47
CA ASP A 497 -4.83 -19.44 35.54
C ASP A 497 -5.81 -19.78 34.39
N ARG A 498 -6.43 -18.77 33.78
CA ARG A 498 -7.33 -18.96 32.64
C ARG A 498 -6.95 -18.05 31.48
N LEU A 499 -7.01 -18.56 30.25
CA LEU A 499 -7.01 -17.71 29.06
C LEU A 499 -8.47 -17.49 28.64
N VAL A 500 -8.90 -16.24 28.59
CA VAL A 500 -10.30 -15.86 28.29
C VAL A 500 -10.42 -15.12 26.97
N ASN A 501 -11.65 -15.02 26.47
CA ASN A 501 -12.02 -14.47 25.16
C ASN A 501 -11.46 -15.27 23.97
N VAL A 502 -11.02 -16.49 24.20
CA VAL A 502 -10.52 -17.42 23.17
C VAL A 502 -11.64 -17.78 22.19
N GLY A 503 -11.34 -17.95 20.91
CA GLY A 503 -12.32 -18.35 19.90
C GLY A 503 -11.88 -18.14 18.44
N LEU A 504 -12.79 -18.44 17.51
CA LEU A 504 -12.58 -18.28 16.06
C LEU A 504 -12.64 -16.80 15.62
N GLY A 505 -11.82 -16.42 14.64
CA GLY A 505 -11.67 -15.04 14.18
C GLY A 505 -10.22 -14.64 13.92
N ASN A 506 -10.01 -13.37 13.56
CA ASN A 506 -8.68 -12.74 13.46
C ASN A 506 -8.78 -11.23 13.75
N GLU A 507 -7.66 -10.50 13.69
CA GLU A 507 -7.59 -9.06 14.01
C GLU A 507 -8.45 -8.13 13.11
N VAL A 508 -8.77 -8.56 11.89
CA VAL A 508 -9.48 -7.77 10.85
C VAL A 508 -10.96 -8.17 10.73
N SER A 509 -11.28 -9.40 11.12
CA SER A 509 -12.63 -9.96 11.12
C SER A 509 -12.84 -10.78 12.40
N PRO A 510 -12.86 -10.12 13.57
CA PRO A 510 -12.96 -10.80 14.86
C PRO A 510 -14.24 -11.63 15.00
N GLN A 511 -15.36 -11.10 14.49
CA GLN A 511 -16.67 -11.75 14.52
C GLN A 511 -16.89 -12.59 13.25
N SER A 512 -15.97 -13.52 12.97
CA SER A 512 -16.06 -14.42 11.80
C SER A 512 -15.44 -15.79 12.06
N PHE A 513 -15.93 -16.82 11.37
CA PHE A 513 -15.49 -18.22 11.54
C PHE A 513 -14.13 -18.54 10.87
N VAL A 514 -13.21 -17.56 10.84
CA VAL A 514 -11.82 -17.75 10.39
C VAL A 514 -11.14 -18.78 11.28
N ARG A 515 -10.48 -19.76 10.65
CA ARG A 515 -9.98 -20.96 11.35
C ARG A 515 -8.63 -20.75 12.00
N THR A 516 -8.66 -20.17 13.19
CA THR A 516 -7.51 -20.03 14.10
C THR A 516 -7.38 -21.23 15.07
N SER A 517 -6.21 -21.39 15.67
CA SER A 517 -5.92 -22.34 16.76
C SER A 517 -5.10 -21.68 17.88
N TYR A 518 -5.15 -22.27 19.08
CA TYR A 518 -4.42 -21.79 20.26
C TYR A 518 -3.59 -22.94 20.86
N PHE A 519 -2.38 -22.66 21.36
CA PHE A 519 -1.51 -23.65 21.99
C PHE A 519 -1.10 -23.19 23.38
N LEU A 520 -1.56 -23.89 24.41
CA LEU A 520 -1.48 -23.47 25.81
C LEU A 520 -0.63 -24.45 26.63
N THR A 521 0.40 -23.95 27.31
CA THR A 521 1.24 -24.76 28.20
C THR A 521 1.05 -24.31 29.65
N PHE A 522 0.38 -25.15 30.44
CA PHE A 522 0.20 -24.97 31.87
C PHE A 522 1.27 -25.75 32.64
N GLN A 523 1.77 -25.19 33.73
CA GLN A 523 2.69 -25.85 34.65
C GLN A 523 2.07 -25.91 36.05
N LYS A 524 2.20 -27.05 36.73
CA LYS A 524 1.82 -27.19 38.14
C LYS A 524 2.86 -26.48 39.02
N VAL A 525 2.41 -25.65 39.94
CA VAL A 525 3.26 -24.83 40.83
C VAL A 525 3.01 -25.27 42.27
N ALA A 526 4.10 -25.53 43.00
CA ALA A 526 4.06 -25.85 44.43
C ALA A 526 3.67 -24.63 45.27
N GLY A 527 2.83 -24.83 46.28
CA GLY A 527 2.45 -23.79 47.23
C GLY A 527 3.63 -23.37 48.11
N HIS A 528 3.87 -22.05 48.22
CA HIS A 528 5.04 -21.50 48.91
C HIS A 528 4.78 -21.32 50.42
N THR A 529 5.06 -22.36 51.20
CA THR A 529 4.89 -22.37 52.66
C THR A 529 6.05 -21.68 53.41
N GLY A 530 6.04 -20.34 53.41
CA GLY A 530 6.74 -19.53 54.40
C GLY A 530 7.81 -18.58 53.83
N GLY A 531 7.57 -17.27 54.00
CA GLY A 531 8.49 -16.22 53.56
C GLY A 531 7.79 -14.87 53.52
N THR A 532 7.53 -14.28 54.70
CA THR A 532 6.64 -13.11 54.86
C THR A 532 7.07 -11.90 54.02
N PRO A 533 6.29 -11.48 53.02
CA PRO A 533 6.48 -10.18 52.39
C PRO A 533 6.05 -9.10 53.40
N THR A 534 6.90 -8.11 53.63
CA THR A 534 6.52 -6.95 54.47
C THR A 534 5.41 -6.18 53.73
N PRO A 535 4.25 -5.90 54.35
CA PRO A 535 3.15 -5.26 53.63
C PRO A 535 3.53 -3.83 53.20
N GLN A 536 3.58 -3.59 51.89
CA GLN A 536 3.61 -2.22 51.37
C GLN A 536 2.32 -1.49 51.77
N PRO A 537 2.37 -0.17 52.08
CA PRO A 537 1.18 0.59 52.43
C PRO A 537 0.17 0.58 51.28
N LYS A 538 -1.06 0.12 51.58
CA LYS A 538 -2.19 0.18 50.65
C LYS A 538 -2.53 1.66 50.40
N PRO A 539 -2.65 2.14 49.14
CA PRO A 539 -3.17 3.47 48.86
C PRO A 539 -4.57 3.63 49.47
N ILE A 540 -4.76 4.65 50.31
CA ILE A 540 -6.06 4.97 50.88
C ILE A 540 -6.84 5.73 49.80
N LEU A 541 -7.77 5.03 49.15
CA LEU A 541 -8.78 5.68 48.32
C LEU A 541 -9.72 6.50 49.23
N PRO A 542 -10.14 7.72 48.83
CA PRO A 542 -11.21 8.42 49.52
C PRO A 542 -12.53 7.63 49.39
N PRO A 543 -13.47 7.78 50.34
CA PRO A 543 -14.74 7.04 50.31
C PRO A 543 -15.58 7.42 49.09
N GLU A 544 -16.15 6.39 48.46
CA GLU A 544 -17.09 6.48 47.34
C GLU A 544 -18.43 7.06 47.83
N PRO A 545 -19.06 8.00 47.10
CA PRO A 545 -20.32 8.61 47.51
C PRO A 545 -21.50 7.64 47.37
N GLU A 546 -22.42 7.66 48.34
CA GLU A 546 -23.60 6.80 48.34
C GLU A 546 -24.53 7.06 47.14
N PRO A 547 -25.17 6.01 46.56
CA PRO A 547 -26.06 6.16 45.41
C PRO A 547 -27.35 6.89 45.78
N VAL A 548 -27.55 8.08 45.19
CA VAL A 548 -28.81 8.85 45.31
C VAL A 548 -29.92 8.12 44.55
N PRO A 549 -31.11 7.89 45.15
CA PRO A 549 -32.18 7.13 44.50
C PRO A 549 -32.79 7.89 43.31
N THR A 550 -32.80 7.26 42.14
CA THR A 550 -33.56 7.72 40.97
C THR A 550 -35.07 7.57 41.19
N PRO A 551 -35.89 8.62 40.93
CA PRO A 551 -37.34 8.53 41.04
C PRO A 551 -37.96 7.75 39.88
N GLU A 552 -38.98 6.94 40.16
CA GLU A 552 -39.78 6.24 39.15
C GLU A 552 -40.60 7.23 38.29
N LEU A 553 -40.47 7.14 36.97
CA LEU A 553 -41.36 7.82 36.03
C LEU A 553 -42.50 6.89 35.62
N LYS A 554 -43.74 7.27 35.95
CA LYS A 554 -44.95 6.60 35.47
C LYS A 554 -45.17 6.87 33.97
N PRO A 555 -45.71 5.92 33.20
CA PRO A 555 -46.09 6.15 31.82
C PRO A 555 -47.25 7.15 31.73
N THR A 556 -47.10 8.14 30.85
CA THR A 556 -48.19 9.03 30.39
C THR A 556 -48.71 8.58 29.03
N PRO A 557 -50.02 8.71 28.74
CA PRO A 557 -50.64 8.11 27.56
C PRO A 557 -50.41 8.91 26.26
N GLU A 558 -50.65 8.25 25.13
CA GLU A 558 -50.65 8.83 23.78
C GLU A 558 -51.83 9.80 23.56
N PRO A 559 -51.66 10.86 22.74
CA PRO A 559 -52.76 11.68 22.25
C PRO A 559 -53.38 11.11 20.95
N GLU A 560 -54.71 11.17 20.84
CA GLU A 560 -55.45 10.76 19.64
C GLU A 560 -55.27 11.74 18.45
N PRO A 561 -55.38 11.29 17.18
CA PRO A 561 -55.29 12.15 16.01
C PRO A 561 -56.59 12.92 15.73
N THR A 562 -56.50 14.23 15.53
CA THR A 562 -57.60 15.09 15.06
C THR A 562 -57.55 15.32 13.54
N PRO A 563 -58.71 15.40 12.83
CA PRO A 563 -58.75 15.39 11.36
C PRO A 563 -58.84 16.79 10.69
N THR A 564 -58.39 16.82 9.42
CA THR A 564 -58.79 17.72 8.29
C THR A 564 -58.52 19.24 8.43
N PRO A 565 -58.13 19.95 7.33
CA PRO A 565 -58.93 20.14 6.12
C PRO A 565 -58.24 19.88 4.77
N GLU A 566 -59.05 19.78 3.71
CA GLU A 566 -58.64 19.72 2.30
C GLU A 566 -58.34 21.12 1.72
N PRO A 567 -57.37 21.24 0.78
CA PRO A 567 -57.27 22.37 -0.15
C PRO A 567 -57.88 22.05 -1.54
N GLU A 568 -58.31 23.10 -2.25
CA GLU A 568 -59.07 23.03 -3.51
C GLU A 568 -58.23 22.65 -4.76
N PRO A 569 -58.85 22.15 -5.84
CA PRO A 569 -58.16 21.81 -7.09
C PRO A 569 -57.78 23.06 -7.93
N THR A 570 -56.48 23.30 -8.10
CA THR A 570 -55.92 24.24 -9.09
C THR A 570 -55.75 23.59 -10.47
N PRO A 571 -55.77 24.35 -11.58
CA PRO A 571 -56.09 23.82 -12.92
C PRO A 571 -54.96 23.01 -13.59
N THR A 572 -55.38 22.16 -14.53
CA THR A 572 -54.53 21.37 -15.42
C THR A 572 -53.65 22.23 -16.35
N PRO A 573 -52.34 21.92 -16.50
CA PRO A 573 -51.54 22.39 -17.62
C PRO A 573 -51.93 21.69 -18.93
N GLU A 574 -51.52 22.27 -20.07
CA GLU A 574 -51.71 21.72 -21.41
C GLU A 574 -50.86 20.46 -21.66
N PRO A 575 -51.27 19.57 -22.60
CA PRO A 575 -50.52 18.34 -22.90
C PRO A 575 -49.18 18.62 -23.56
N GLU A 576 -48.10 18.06 -23.00
CA GLU A 576 -46.82 17.92 -23.70
C GLU A 576 -46.93 16.99 -24.92
N PRO A 577 -46.06 17.15 -25.94
CA PRO A 577 -46.10 16.33 -27.15
C PRO A 577 -45.80 14.85 -26.88
N GLU A 578 -46.37 13.97 -27.71
CA GLU A 578 -46.16 12.52 -27.59
C GLU A 578 -44.67 12.14 -27.63
N PRO A 579 -44.19 11.27 -26.73
CA PRO A 579 -42.80 10.84 -26.74
C PRO A 579 -42.49 10.04 -28.00
N VAL A 580 -41.46 10.48 -28.73
CA VAL A 580 -40.85 9.71 -29.83
C VAL A 580 -40.43 8.34 -29.27
N PRO A 581 -40.77 7.21 -29.92
CA PRO A 581 -40.43 5.89 -29.40
C PRO A 581 -38.91 5.75 -29.22
N GLU A 582 -38.49 5.48 -27.99
CA GLU A 582 -37.07 5.37 -27.64
C GLU A 582 -36.37 4.27 -28.46
N PRO A 583 -35.11 4.48 -28.89
CA PRO A 583 -34.35 3.44 -29.56
C PRO A 583 -34.19 2.24 -28.63
N ARG A 584 -34.62 1.07 -29.10
CA ARG A 584 -34.56 -0.19 -28.35
C ARG A 584 -33.14 -0.38 -27.77
N PRO A 585 -32.97 -0.52 -26.44
CA PRO A 585 -31.64 -0.64 -25.85
C PRO A 585 -30.94 -1.90 -26.37
N GLU A 586 -29.75 -1.71 -26.95
CA GLU A 586 -28.92 -2.80 -27.43
C GLU A 586 -28.36 -3.60 -26.24
N LEU A 587 -28.47 -4.93 -26.32
CA LEU A 587 -27.97 -5.79 -25.24
C LEU A 587 -26.44 -5.79 -25.22
N PRO A 588 -25.79 -5.67 -24.04
CA PRO A 588 -24.35 -5.71 -23.92
C PRO A 588 -23.69 -6.89 -24.65
N GLU A 589 -22.61 -6.60 -25.37
CA GLU A 589 -21.79 -7.57 -26.11
C GLU A 589 -21.17 -8.62 -25.15
N ARG A 590 -21.10 -9.89 -25.59
CA ARG A 590 -20.44 -10.95 -24.82
C ARG A 590 -18.96 -11.07 -25.18
N LYS A 591 -18.08 -10.84 -24.21
CA LYS A 591 -16.62 -10.97 -24.33
C LYS A 591 -16.15 -12.28 -23.70
N LEU A 592 -16.19 -13.34 -24.51
CA LEU A 592 -15.81 -14.70 -24.13
C LEU A 592 -14.35 -14.99 -24.53
N ASP A 593 -13.64 -15.75 -23.71
CA ASP A 593 -12.28 -16.23 -23.99
C ASP A 593 -12.32 -17.28 -25.11
N PRO A 594 -11.55 -17.12 -26.21
CA PRO A 594 -11.59 -18.03 -27.35
C PRO A 594 -11.09 -19.45 -27.02
N ARG A 595 -10.50 -19.67 -25.85
CA ARG A 595 -10.04 -21.00 -25.40
C ARG A 595 -11.17 -21.89 -24.87
N LEU A 596 -12.35 -21.35 -24.53
CA LEU A 596 -13.43 -22.08 -23.84
C LEU A 596 -13.95 -23.31 -24.60
N ASP A 597 -13.98 -23.25 -25.93
CA ASP A 597 -14.39 -24.36 -26.81
C ASP A 597 -13.32 -25.46 -26.94
N SER A 598 -12.07 -25.17 -26.56
CA SER A 598 -10.96 -26.13 -26.55
C SER A 598 -10.81 -26.89 -25.22
N LEU A 599 -11.56 -26.50 -24.20
CA LEU A 599 -11.64 -27.21 -22.93
C LEU A 599 -12.42 -28.52 -23.09
N THR A 600 -12.19 -29.49 -22.19
CA THR A 600 -12.84 -30.80 -22.26
C THR A 600 -13.38 -31.21 -20.88
N PRO A 601 -14.72 -31.25 -20.68
CA PRO A 601 -15.76 -30.77 -21.59
C PRO A 601 -15.67 -29.25 -21.87
N ALA A 602 -16.18 -28.83 -23.03
CA ALA A 602 -16.20 -27.43 -23.45
C ALA A 602 -17.09 -26.58 -22.54
N VAL A 603 -16.69 -25.34 -22.26
CA VAL A 603 -17.37 -24.46 -21.30
C VAL A 603 -18.39 -23.58 -22.01
N THR A 604 -19.68 -23.88 -21.83
CA THR A 604 -20.78 -23.32 -22.65
C THR A 604 -21.61 -22.27 -21.89
N VAL A 605 -21.87 -21.13 -22.52
CA VAL A 605 -22.86 -20.14 -22.03
C VAL A 605 -24.27 -20.55 -22.46
N ILE A 606 -25.14 -20.78 -21.48
CA ILE A 606 -26.57 -21.05 -21.69
C ILE A 606 -27.34 -19.74 -21.46
N PRO A 607 -27.93 -19.13 -22.50
CA PRO A 607 -28.69 -17.89 -22.36
C PRO A 607 -30.06 -18.10 -21.70
N VAL A 608 -30.60 -17.05 -21.07
CA VAL A 608 -32.04 -16.99 -20.75
C VAL A 608 -32.86 -17.04 -22.05
N ALA A 609 -33.86 -17.94 -22.09
CA ALA A 609 -34.66 -18.19 -23.30
C ALA A 609 -35.67 -17.06 -23.61
N ASP A 610 -36.22 -16.41 -22.58
CA ASP A 610 -37.08 -15.23 -22.72
C ASP A 610 -36.35 -13.97 -22.23
N ALA A 611 -35.65 -13.32 -23.16
CA ALA A 611 -34.95 -12.06 -22.91
C ALA A 611 -35.87 -10.82 -22.84
N THR A 612 -37.20 -10.99 -22.83
CA THR A 612 -38.13 -9.87 -22.57
C THR A 612 -38.34 -9.60 -21.08
N GLN A 613 -38.05 -10.58 -20.22
CA GLN A 613 -38.11 -10.41 -18.76
C GLN A 613 -36.79 -9.84 -18.21
N PRO A 614 -36.82 -9.16 -17.04
CA PRO A 614 -35.60 -8.74 -16.35
C PRO A 614 -34.70 -9.95 -16.07
N HIS A 615 -33.42 -9.85 -16.41
CA HIS A 615 -32.49 -10.98 -16.26
C HIS A 615 -31.03 -10.56 -16.07
N TRP A 616 -30.26 -11.44 -15.42
CA TRP A 616 -28.81 -11.37 -15.34
C TRP A 616 -28.18 -11.93 -16.61
N ARG A 617 -27.55 -11.06 -17.41
CA ARG A 617 -26.82 -11.43 -18.61
C ARG A 617 -25.34 -11.66 -18.30
N LEU A 618 -24.79 -12.78 -18.71
CA LEU A 618 -23.36 -13.08 -18.66
C LEU A 618 -22.67 -12.37 -19.83
N ILE A 619 -21.95 -11.29 -19.54
CA ILE A 619 -21.32 -10.40 -20.53
C ILE A 619 -19.82 -10.64 -20.71
N ARG A 620 -19.15 -11.29 -19.75
CA ARG A 620 -17.74 -11.65 -19.87
C ARG A 620 -17.43 -12.99 -19.23
N VAL A 621 -16.61 -13.79 -19.92
CA VAL A 621 -15.99 -15.01 -19.39
C VAL A 621 -14.52 -14.97 -19.78
N ARG A 622 -13.61 -14.94 -18.79
CA ARG A 622 -12.16 -15.17 -19.00
C ARG A 622 -11.75 -16.44 -18.28
N TRP A 623 -11.04 -17.33 -18.97
CA TRP A 623 -10.37 -18.47 -18.36
C TRP A 623 -8.94 -18.09 -17.97
N ALA A 624 -8.35 -18.85 -17.05
CA ALA A 624 -6.95 -18.71 -16.66
C ALA A 624 -6.35 -20.10 -16.49
N ASP A 625 -5.29 -20.38 -17.24
CA ASP A 625 -4.48 -21.58 -17.10
C ASP A 625 -3.77 -21.63 -15.73
N LYS A 626 -3.07 -22.72 -15.43
CA LYS A 626 -2.33 -22.92 -14.17
C LYS A 626 -1.38 -21.75 -13.80
N GLN A 627 -0.74 -21.15 -14.82
CA GLN A 627 0.25 -20.09 -14.65
C GLN A 627 -0.45 -18.72 -14.54
N GLU A 628 -1.41 -18.43 -15.42
CA GLU A 628 -2.27 -17.23 -15.34
C GLU A 628 -3.05 -17.15 -14.01
N ALA A 629 -3.50 -18.28 -13.49
CA ALA A 629 -4.24 -18.39 -12.23
C ALA A 629 -3.32 -18.40 -10.99
N GLN A 630 -1.99 -18.39 -11.15
CA GLN A 630 -1.02 -18.46 -10.04
C GLN A 630 -1.29 -19.62 -9.06
N ASN A 631 -1.66 -20.80 -9.59
CA ASN A 631 -2.05 -21.97 -8.78
C ASN A 631 -3.26 -21.74 -7.83
N ARG A 632 -4.20 -20.85 -8.19
CA ARG A 632 -5.45 -20.56 -7.45
C ARG A 632 -6.64 -21.21 -8.16
N GLY A 633 -7.30 -22.18 -7.51
CA GLY A 633 -8.47 -22.89 -8.06
C GLY A 633 -9.81 -22.22 -7.71
N TYR A 634 -10.19 -21.14 -8.39
CA TYR A 634 -11.37 -20.35 -8.04
C TYR A 634 -12.21 -19.90 -9.24
N ILE A 635 -13.52 -19.80 -8.99
CA ILE A 635 -14.47 -19.02 -9.80
C ILE A 635 -14.57 -17.64 -9.14
N TYR A 636 -14.40 -16.59 -9.94
CA TYR A 636 -14.38 -15.19 -9.54
C TYR A 636 -15.49 -14.44 -10.30
N LEU A 637 -16.39 -13.75 -9.60
CA LEU A 637 -17.60 -13.18 -10.18
C LEU A 637 -17.82 -11.71 -9.85
N LYS A 638 -18.00 -10.89 -10.88
CA LYS A 638 -18.50 -9.51 -10.78
C LYS A 638 -19.98 -9.45 -11.18
N ALA A 639 -20.77 -8.71 -10.40
CA ALA A 639 -22.13 -8.31 -10.75
C ALA A 639 -22.15 -6.82 -11.08
N LEU A 640 -22.94 -6.43 -12.08
CA LEU A 640 -23.19 -5.05 -12.49
C LEU A 640 -24.69 -4.74 -12.51
N ASP A 641 -25.06 -3.50 -12.25
CA ASP A 641 -26.41 -2.97 -12.44
C ASP A 641 -26.71 -2.66 -13.92
N GLU A 642 -27.92 -2.17 -14.18
CA GLU A 642 -28.40 -1.87 -15.53
C GLU A 642 -27.54 -0.79 -16.23
N ALA A 643 -26.97 0.15 -15.47
CA ALA A 643 -26.04 1.17 -15.93
C ALA A 643 -24.57 0.67 -16.02
N GLY A 644 -24.31 -0.61 -15.77
CA GLY A 644 -22.97 -1.21 -15.81
C GLY A 644 -22.10 -0.91 -14.57
N ARG A 645 -22.67 -0.33 -13.52
CA ARG A 645 -21.97 -0.02 -12.26
C ARG A 645 -21.89 -1.27 -11.38
N PRO A 646 -20.80 -1.51 -10.62
CA PRO A 646 -20.66 -2.74 -9.83
C PRO A 646 -21.70 -2.84 -8.69
N ILE A 647 -22.25 -4.03 -8.47
CA ILE A 647 -23.11 -4.34 -7.32
C ILE A 647 -22.28 -5.16 -6.32
N GLU A 648 -22.25 -4.72 -5.06
CA GLU A 648 -21.77 -5.48 -3.90
C GLU A 648 -22.93 -6.21 -3.21
N GLY A 649 -22.67 -7.34 -2.55
CA GLY A 649 -23.69 -8.16 -1.93
C GLY A 649 -24.58 -8.93 -2.92
N ALA A 650 -24.27 -8.89 -4.21
CA ALA A 650 -24.98 -9.67 -5.21
C ALA A 650 -24.74 -11.18 -5.03
N LEU A 651 -25.83 -11.96 -4.95
CA LEU A 651 -25.79 -13.38 -4.66
C LEU A 651 -25.70 -14.22 -5.94
N PHE A 652 -24.68 -15.08 -6.01
CA PHE A 652 -24.52 -16.08 -7.08
C PHE A 652 -24.53 -17.50 -6.51
N GLN A 653 -24.64 -18.49 -7.39
CA GLN A 653 -24.60 -19.91 -7.05
C GLN A 653 -23.70 -20.72 -7.99
N ALA A 654 -23.07 -21.74 -7.42
CA ALA A 654 -22.36 -22.80 -8.13
C ALA A 654 -23.11 -24.12 -7.88
N ASP A 655 -23.79 -24.60 -8.92
CA ASP A 655 -24.57 -25.83 -8.93
C ASP A 655 -23.69 -27.01 -9.37
N ARG A 656 -23.62 -28.06 -8.55
CA ARG A 656 -22.89 -29.31 -8.80
C ARG A 656 -23.80 -30.47 -9.21
N GLY A 657 -25.11 -30.25 -9.30
CA GLY A 657 -26.14 -31.28 -9.51
C GLY A 657 -26.48 -32.09 -8.26
N ASP A 658 -25.54 -32.29 -7.33
CA ASP A 658 -25.79 -32.89 -6.00
C ASP A 658 -26.06 -31.83 -4.92
N ALA A 659 -25.43 -30.67 -5.03
CA ALA A 659 -25.58 -29.54 -4.13
C ALA A 659 -25.44 -28.20 -4.87
N ILE A 660 -26.11 -27.16 -4.34
CA ILE A 660 -26.01 -25.79 -4.83
C ILE A 660 -25.35 -24.95 -3.73
N ASP A 661 -24.10 -24.58 -3.94
CA ASP A 661 -23.37 -23.69 -3.05
C ASP A 661 -23.67 -22.23 -3.46
N LYS A 662 -23.93 -21.32 -2.50
CA LYS A 662 -24.15 -19.90 -2.76
C LYS A 662 -23.06 -19.01 -2.16
N ALA A 663 -22.74 -17.91 -2.82
CA ALA A 663 -21.78 -16.92 -2.33
C ALA A 663 -22.10 -15.51 -2.83
N LEU A 664 -21.58 -14.51 -2.11
CA LEU A 664 -21.82 -13.09 -2.35
C LEU A 664 -20.63 -12.44 -3.07
N THR A 665 -20.91 -11.44 -3.90
CA THR A 665 -19.91 -10.45 -4.31
C THR A 665 -19.50 -9.59 -3.12
N LYS A 666 -18.20 -9.31 -3.00
CA LYS A 666 -17.59 -8.56 -1.89
C LYS A 666 -16.84 -7.34 -2.46
N GLY A 667 -16.91 -6.22 -1.77
CA GLY A 667 -16.30 -4.96 -2.19
C GLY A 667 -14.82 -4.81 -1.81
N ALA A 668 -14.33 -3.59 -2.05
CA ALA A 668 -13.04 -3.01 -1.66
C ALA A 668 -11.73 -3.68 -2.15
N VAL A 669 -11.53 -5.00 -2.01
CA VAL A 669 -10.17 -5.58 -2.02
C VAL A 669 -9.79 -6.35 -3.30
N ASP A 670 -10.69 -7.14 -3.91
CA ASP A 670 -10.32 -8.12 -4.96
C ASP A 670 -11.06 -7.86 -6.29
N HIS A 671 -10.78 -6.72 -6.95
CA HIS A 671 -11.24 -6.36 -8.31
C HIS A 671 -12.74 -6.62 -8.63
N TYR A 672 -13.61 -6.51 -7.61
CA TYR A 672 -15.04 -6.86 -7.63
C TYR A 672 -15.35 -8.34 -7.92
N LEU A 673 -14.70 -9.26 -7.21
CA LEU A 673 -14.83 -10.69 -7.44
C LEU A 673 -15.34 -11.43 -6.19
N GLY A 674 -16.66 -11.70 -6.16
CA GLY A 674 -17.20 -12.74 -5.30
C GLY A 674 -16.58 -14.09 -5.68
N ASN A 675 -15.99 -14.79 -4.71
CA ASN A 675 -15.13 -15.94 -4.98
C ASN A 675 -15.70 -17.26 -4.45
N TYR A 676 -15.63 -18.30 -5.27
CA TYR A 676 -15.99 -19.67 -4.92
C TYR A 676 -14.83 -20.62 -5.25
N MET A 677 -14.44 -21.49 -4.32
CA MET A 677 -13.30 -22.38 -4.47
C MET A 677 -13.70 -23.64 -5.23
N MET A 678 -13.04 -23.91 -6.36
CA MET A 678 -13.29 -25.13 -7.13
C MET A 678 -12.56 -26.31 -6.49
N THR A 679 -13.30 -27.38 -6.23
CA THR A 679 -12.79 -28.69 -5.78
C THR A 679 -13.00 -29.78 -6.84
N GLY A 680 -13.99 -29.62 -7.71
CA GLY A 680 -14.22 -30.46 -8.88
C GLY A 680 -13.52 -29.99 -10.17
N LYS A 681 -13.45 -30.89 -11.15
CA LYS A 681 -12.85 -30.69 -12.48
C LYS A 681 -13.78 -29.94 -13.45
N LEU A 682 -13.26 -29.52 -14.61
CA LEU A 682 -14.08 -29.17 -15.78
C LEU A 682 -15.22 -30.19 -15.94
N GLY A 683 -16.44 -29.69 -16.15
CA GLY A 683 -17.68 -30.47 -16.12
C GLY A 683 -18.42 -30.49 -14.79
N THR A 684 -17.83 -30.04 -13.67
CA THR A 684 -18.47 -30.18 -12.33
C THR A 684 -19.47 -29.07 -12.01
N TYR A 685 -19.23 -27.83 -12.46
CA TYR A 685 -19.99 -26.67 -12.01
C TYR A 685 -20.83 -26.02 -13.11
N THR A 686 -22.06 -25.67 -12.77
CA THR A 686 -22.88 -24.70 -13.50
C THR A 686 -23.06 -23.44 -12.66
N VAL A 687 -22.64 -22.29 -13.18
CA VAL A 687 -22.60 -21.02 -12.44
C VAL A 687 -23.69 -20.08 -12.93
N SER A 688 -24.45 -19.46 -12.03
CA SER A 688 -25.43 -18.42 -12.36
C SER A 688 -25.58 -17.40 -11.22
N MET A 689 -26.22 -16.27 -11.49
CA MET A 689 -26.75 -15.43 -10.42
C MET A 689 -27.92 -16.15 -9.72
N SER A 690 -28.21 -15.72 -8.49
CA SER A 690 -29.18 -16.34 -7.57
C SER A 690 -29.84 -15.28 -6.67
N GLN A 691 -29.99 -14.05 -7.20
CA GLN A 691 -30.42 -12.86 -6.48
C GLN A 691 -31.77 -12.35 -7.00
N ASP A 692 -32.62 -11.85 -6.10
CA ASP A 692 -33.93 -11.24 -6.37
C ASP A 692 -34.91 -12.16 -7.12
N ASP A 693 -34.70 -13.48 -7.05
CA ASP A 693 -35.34 -14.53 -7.88
C ASP A 693 -35.34 -14.25 -9.40
N MET A 694 -34.46 -13.35 -9.84
CA MET A 694 -34.39 -12.89 -11.22
C MET A 694 -33.69 -13.93 -12.12
N LEU A 695 -34.21 -14.12 -13.34
CA LEU A 695 -33.65 -15.05 -14.32
C LEU A 695 -32.17 -14.76 -14.58
N SER A 696 -31.37 -15.79 -14.89
CA SER A 696 -29.93 -15.64 -15.12
C SER A 696 -29.47 -16.54 -16.27
N ASP A 697 -28.59 -15.99 -17.11
CA ASP A 697 -27.70 -16.79 -17.94
C ASP A 697 -26.91 -17.77 -17.05
N LYS A 698 -26.50 -18.91 -17.60
CA LYS A 698 -25.66 -19.88 -16.90
C LYS A 698 -24.35 -20.13 -17.65
N LEU A 699 -23.27 -20.39 -16.92
CA LEU A 699 -22.04 -20.95 -17.48
C LEU A 699 -21.91 -22.40 -17.04
N ALA A 700 -22.05 -23.34 -17.97
CA ALA A 700 -21.96 -24.77 -17.71
C ALA A 700 -20.53 -25.32 -17.88
N ASN A 701 -20.29 -26.51 -17.34
CA ASN A 701 -19.05 -27.28 -17.45
C ASN A 701 -17.79 -26.62 -16.82
N VAL A 702 -17.96 -25.67 -15.90
CA VAL A 702 -16.86 -24.99 -15.21
C VAL A 702 -16.15 -25.95 -14.23
N GLY A 703 -14.85 -25.75 -13.97
CA GLY A 703 -14.09 -26.49 -12.96
C GLY A 703 -12.57 -26.52 -13.19
N LEU A 704 -11.85 -27.24 -12.32
CA LEU A 704 -10.38 -27.35 -12.35
C LEU A 704 -9.83 -28.09 -13.58
N GLY A 705 -8.58 -27.77 -13.92
CA GLY A 705 -7.77 -28.46 -14.91
C GLY A 705 -7.83 -27.88 -16.31
N GLU A 706 -6.99 -28.44 -17.17
CA GLU A 706 -6.82 -28.12 -18.59
C GLU A 706 -6.59 -29.44 -19.39
N PRO A 707 -6.67 -29.45 -20.73
CA PRO A 707 -6.51 -30.66 -21.53
C PRO A 707 -5.19 -31.39 -21.23
N GLY A 708 -5.30 -32.64 -20.74
CA GLY A 708 -4.16 -33.45 -20.31
C GLY A 708 -3.73 -33.27 -18.85
N ALA A 709 -4.06 -32.15 -18.19
CA ALA A 709 -3.77 -31.87 -16.78
C ALA A 709 -5.07 -31.59 -15.97
N PRO A 710 -5.92 -32.61 -15.75
CA PRO A 710 -7.30 -32.44 -15.27
C PRO A 710 -7.43 -32.16 -13.76
N TRP A 711 -6.37 -31.69 -13.10
CA TRP A 711 -6.35 -31.30 -11.69
C TRP A 711 -5.57 -30.00 -11.44
N ASP A 712 -5.01 -29.39 -12.49
CA ASP A 712 -4.25 -28.15 -12.32
C ASP A 712 -5.17 -26.97 -11.95
N ARG A 713 -4.63 -26.08 -11.10
CA ARG A 713 -5.41 -25.02 -10.47
C ARG A 713 -5.59 -23.82 -11.39
N THR A 714 -6.51 -24.00 -12.32
CA THR A 714 -7.06 -23.02 -13.27
C THR A 714 -8.15 -22.19 -12.60
N ALA A 715 -8.50 -21.04 -13.19
CA ALA A 715 -9.51 -20.13 -12.65
C ALA A 715 -10.44 -19.56 -13.73
N PHE A 716 -11.61 -19.06 -13.31
CA PHE A 716 -12.60 -18.42 -14.18
C PHE A 716 -12.97 -17.04 -13.64
N PHE A 717 -13.05 -16.04 -14.51
CA PHE A 717 -13.40 -14.65 -14.17
C PHE A 717 -14.62 -14.24 -14.98
N LEU A 718 -15.75 -14.04 -14.29
CA LEU A 718 -17.08 -13.88 -14.87
C LEU A 718 -17.62 -12.48 -14.57
N VAL A 719 -18.36 -11.89 -15.51
CA VAL A 719 -19.08 -10.63 -15.28
C VAL A 719 -20.53 -10.79 -15.73
N PHE A 720 -21.46 -10.63 -14.79
CA PHE A 720 -22.90 -10.55 -15.02
C PHE A 720 -23.37 -9.11 -14.94
N GLN A 721 -24.39 -8.74 -15.73
CA GLN A 721 -25.04 -7.43 -15.70
C GLN A 721 -26.57 -7.61 -15.62
N LYS A 722 -27.24 -6.81 -14.78
CA LYS A 722 -28.71 -6.73 -14.79
C LYS A 722 -29.17 -6.12 -16.13
N ILE A 723 -30.16 -6.75 -16.77
CA ILE A 723 -30.83 -6.26 -17.97
C ILE A 723 -32.29 -5.98 -17.59
N PRO A 724 -32.81 -4.76 -17.83
CA PRO A 724 -34.22 -4.46 -17.60
C PRO A 724 -35.11 -5.23 -18.57
N GLY A 725 -36.31 -5.59 -18.14
CA GLY A 725 -37.30 -6.25 -19.00
C GLY A 725 -37.76 -5.32 -20.13
N GLN A 726 -37.86 -5.84 -21.35
CA GLN A 726 -38.40 -5.09 -22.47
C GLN A 726 -39.94 -5.08 -22.38
N PRO A 727 -40.61 -3.92 -22.50
CA PRO A 727 -42.06 -3.85 -22.43
C PRO A 727 -42.68 -4.72 -23.53
N LYS A 728 -43.57 -5.63 -23.13
CA LYS A 728 -44.26 -6.54 -24.05
C LYS A 728 -45.03 -5.73 -25.10
N PRO A 729 -44.77 -5.94 -26.42
CA PRO A 729 -45.46 -5.18 -27.46
C PRO A 729 -46.98 -5.30 -27.35
N ALA A 730 -47.67 -4.16 -27.41
CA ALA A 730 -49.12 -4.13 -27.46
C ALA A 730 -49.60 -4.80 -28.76
N LEU A 731 -50.56 -5.72 -28.65
CA LEU A 731 -51.12 -6.45 -29.77
C LEU A 731 -52.05 -5.55 -30.61
N ALA A 732 -51.47 -4.81 -31.55
CA ALA A 732 -52.22 -4.12 -32.59
C ALA A 732 -52.89 -5.13 -33.55
N PRO A 733 -54.11 -4.85 -34.05
CA PRO A 733 -54.86 -5.78 -34.90
C PRO A 733 -54.29 -5.90 -36.32
N VAL A 734 -54.39 -7.09 -36.91
CA VAL A 734 -53.89 -7.42 -38.25
C VAL A 734 -54.95 -7.19 -39.33
N PRO A 735 -54.57 -6.57 -40.46
CA PRO A 735 -55.24 -6.77 -41.75
C PRO A 735 -54.27 -7.23 -42.88
N ALA A 736 -54.48 -8.48 -43.33
CA ALA A 736 -54.27 -9.04 -44.68
C ALA A 736 -53.08 -8.63 -45.60
N ALA A 737 -52.16 -9.61 -45.79
CA ALA A 737 -51.57 -10.10 -47.07
C ALA A 737 -50.74 -9.15 -47.99
N MET A 738 -49.76 -9.58 -48.81
CA MET A 738 -49.52 -10.89 -49.47
C MET A 738 -48.01 -11.22 -49.71
N ALA A 739 -47.73 -12.51 -49.93
CA ALA A 739 -46.67 -13.11 -50.80
C ALA A 739 -45.14 -12.89 -50.55
N ALA A 740 -44.36 -13.90 -50.96
CA ALA A 740 -42.88 -14.05 -50.96
C ALA A 740 -42.46 -14.80 -52.27
N PRO A 741 -41.20 -15.29 -52.53
CA PRO A 741 -39.88 -15.20 -51.86
C PRO A 741 -38.88 -14.40 -52.77
N PRO A 742 -37.66 -14.77 -53.26
CA PRO A 742 -36.72 -15.93 -53.15
C PRO A 742 -35.30 -15.59 -52.55
N PRO A 743 -34.28 -16.49 -52.51
CA PRO A 743 -32.99 -16.28 -51.81
C PRO A 743 -31.72 -16.17 -52.71
N PRO A 744 -30.51 -15.94 -52.13
CA PRO A 744 -29.21 -15.96 -52.83
C PRO A 744 -28.26 -17.13 -52.45
N GLU A 745 -27.39 -17.55 -53.38
CA GLU A 745 -26.21 -18.43 -53.18
C GLU A 745 -25.15 -18.19 -54.32
N PRO A 746 -23.95 -18.83 -54.41
CA PRO A 746 -22.66 -18.18 -54.08
C PRO A 746 -21.60 -18.15 -55.24
N ILE A 747 -20.30 -18.42 -54.92
CA ILE A 747 -19.13 -18.79 -55.80
C ILE A 747 -18.01 -17.71 -56.01
N SER A 748 -16.76 -18.14 -56.26
CA SER A 748 -15.48 -17.39 -56.48
C SER A 748 -14.94 -17.64 -57.93
N PRO A 749 -13.63 -17.70 -58.32
CA PRO A 749 -12.31 -17.18 -57.81
C PRO A 749 -11.30 -16.60 -58.88
N THR A 750 -10.11 -16.10 -58.43
CA THR A 750 -8.75 -16.09 -59.13
C THR A 750 -8.47 -15.25 -60.41
N PRO A 751 -7.20 -15.08 -60.94
CA PRO A 751 -5.80 -15.26 -60.41
C PRO A 751 -4.70 -14.18 -60.77
N SER A 752 -3.47 -14.33 -60.22
CA SER A 752 -2.10 -13.93 -60.75
C SER A 752 -1.68 -12.43 -60.87
N GLU A 753 -0.40 -11.97 -60.97
CA GLU A 753 0.95 -12.57 -61.26
C GLU A 753 2.11 -12.10 -60.29
N LEU A 754 3.39 -12.33 -60.65
CA LEU A 754 4.65 -12.26 -59.85
C LEU A 754 5.77 -11.43 -60.55
N ASP A 755 6.86 -11.05 -59.83
CA ASP A 755 8.28 -11.28 -60.26
C ASP A 755 9.37 -10.89 -59.18
N PRO A 756 10.67 -11.27 -59.33
CA PRO A 756 11.59 -11.50 -58.18
C PRO A 756 12.90 -10.67 -58.08
N LEU A 757 13.72 -11.00 -57.07
CA LEU A 757 15.04 -10.40 -56.72
C LEU A 757 16.26 -11.07 -57.42
N PRO A 758 17.35 -10.32 -57.70
CA PRO A 758 18.63 -10.86 -58.17
C PRO A 758 19.68 -11.13 -57.06
N GLY A 759 20.66 -11.98 -57.38
CA GLY A 759 21.71 -12.47 -56.46
C GLY A 759 23.04 -11.67 -56.40
N PRO A 760 24.07 -12.20 -55.71
CA PRO A 760 25.22 -11.43 -55.22
C PRO A 760 26.40 -11.30 -56.21
N GLN A 761 27.22 -10.26 -56.01
CA GLN A 761 28.58 -10.14 -56.57
C GLN A 761 29.59 -9.72 -55.50
N SER A 762 30.84 -10.14 -55.68
CA SER A 762 31.97 -9.76 -54.82
C SER A 762 32.96 -8.88 -55.58
N ILE A 763 33.42 -7.80 -54.95
CA ILE A 763 34.60 -7.03 -55.40
C ILE A 763 35.43 -6.71 -54.16
N ALA A 764 36.75 -6.90 -54.25
CA ALA A 764 37.67 -6.83 -53.13
C ALA A 764 38.65 -5.65 -53.23
N GLY A 765 39.09 -5.15 -52.07
CA GLY A 765 40.28 -4.32 -51.92
C GLY A 765 40.16 -3.22 -50.85
N PRO A 766 41.27 -2.57 -50.46
CA PRO A 766 42.67 -2.95 -50.66
C PRO A 766 43.32 -3.48 -49.35
N ARG A 767 44.62 -3.79 -49.43
CA ARG A 767 45.45 -4.35 -48.34
C ARG A 767 45.45 -3.45 -47.09
N ALA A 768 45.17 -4.01 -45.91
CA ALA A 768 45.20 -3.28 -44.65
C ALA A 768 46.64 -2.95 -44.20
N ALA A 769 46.79 -1.85 -43.44
CA ALA A 769 48.03 -1.43 -42.80
C ALA A 769 48.44 -2.35 -41.63
N ASP A 770 49.68 -2.21 -41.18
CA ASP A 770 50.30 -3.02 -40.12
C ASP A 770 49.50 -2.93 -38.80
N PRO A 771 49.25 -4.05 -38.08
CA PRO A 771 48.54 -4.03 -36.81
C PRO A 771 49.11 -3.02 -35.78
N ALA A 772 50.43 -2.88 -35.69
CA ALA A 772 51.07 -1.95 -34.74
C ALA A 772 50.82 -0.48 -35.10
N GLU A 773 50.74 -0.17 -36.39
CA GLU A 773 50.40 1.16 -36.89
C GLU A 773 48.92 1.49 -36.65
N ARG A 774 48.03 0.49 -36.75
CA ARG A 774 46.59 0.64 -36.50
C ARG A 774 46.25 0.83 -35.02
N VAL A 775 46.99 0.21 -34.11
CA VAL A 775 46.84 0.41 -32.65
C VAL A 775 47.31 1.79 -32.21
N ASN A 776 48.45 2.28 -32.73
CA ASN A 776 48.98 3.60 -32.38
C ASN A 776 48.14 4.76 -32.92
N ASN A 777 47.52 4.61 -34.09
CA ASN A 777 46.66 5.64 -34.70
C ASN A 777 45.20 5.61 -34.21
N ALA A 778 44.88 4.83 -33.18
CA ALA A 778 43.53 4.76 -32.63
C ALA A 778 43.14 6.01 -31.83
N GLU A 779 41.96 6.57 -32.15
CA GLU A 779 41.43 7.83 -31.61
C GLU A 779 41.41 7.88 -30.06
N ASN A 780 41.17 6.74 -29.42
CA ASN A 780 41.16 6.58 -27.97
C ASN A 780 41.71 5.20 -27.54
N LEU A 781 42.05 5.09 -26.25
CA LEU A 781 42.63 3.88 -25.64
C LEU A 781 41.72 2.65 -25.78
N SER A 782 40.40 2.81 -25.74
CA SER A 782 39.45 1.69 -25.86
C SER A 782 39.49 1.06 -27.27
N ALA A 783 39.61 1.89 -28.32
CA ALA A 783 39.78 1.42 -29.68
C ALA A 783 41.15 0.74 -29.90
N ALA A 784 42.22 1.26 -29.28
CA ALA A 784 43.55 0.63 -29.29
C ALA A 784 43.54 -0.76 -28.64
N LEU A 785 42.90 -0.88 -27.46
CA LEU A 785 42.76 -2.14 -26.71
C LEU A 785 42.04 -3.22 -27.51
N LEU A 786 40.93 -2.88 -28.17
CA LEU A 786 40.12 -3.81 -28.97
C LEU A 786 40.84 -4.32 -30.23
N LEU A 787 41.72 -3.51 -30.83
CA LEU A 787 42.52 -3.90 -31.99
C LEU A 787 43.68 -4.84 -31.63
N ALA A 788 44.23 -4.73 -30.41
CA ALA A 788 45.36 -5.54 -29.95
C ALA A 788 44.95 -6.93 -29.38
N SER A 789 43.70 -7.08 -28.93
CA SER A 789 43.25 -8.29 -28.21
C SER A 789 42.92 -9.52 -29.07
N SER A 790 43.04 -9.44 -30.40
CA SER A 790 42.52 -10.43 -31.34
C SER A 790 43.36 -11.71 -31.51
N GLU A 791 44.65 -11.71 -31.11
CA GLU A 791 45.59 -12.80 -31.45
C GLU A 791 45.93 -13.76 -30.28
N TYR A 792 45.42 -13.56 -29.06
CA TYR A 792 45.95 -14.21 -27.84
C TYR A 792 44.92 -14.96 -26.99
N VAL A 793 44.80 -16.29 -27.20
CA VAL A 793 43.84 -17.16 -26.51
C VAL A 793 44.53 -18.19 -25.60
N ILE A 794 44.44 -17.95 -24.27
CA ILE A 794 44.44 -18.89 -23.13
C ILE A 794 45.53 -20.00 -23.08
N PRO A 795 46.47 -19.95 -22.10
CA PRO A 795 46.28 -20.72 -20.85
C PRO A 795 45.96 -19.88 -19.59
N VAL A 796 45.64 -20.56 -18.48
CA VAL A 796 45.02 -19.97 -17.28
C VAL A 796 45.96 -19.89 -16.06
N ASN A 797 46.16 -18.68 -15.51
CA ASN A 797 46.70 -18.47 -14.15
C ASN A 797 45.60 -17.97 -13.21
N ARG A 798 45.32 -18.73 -12.13
CA ARG A 798 44.25 -18.42 -11.16
C ARG A 798 44.69 -17.56 -9.97
N ALA A 799 45.99 -17.26 -9.84
CA ALA A 799 46.55 -16.46 -8.75
C ALA A 799 46.58 -14.95 -9.03
N SER A 800 46.09 -14.50 -10.20
CA SER A 800 46.05 -13.08 -10.56
C SER A 800 45.10 -12.27 -9.68
N ALA A 801 45.48 -11.03 -9.38
CA ALA A 801 44.59 -10.04 -8.76
C ALA A 801 43.41 -9.65 -9.66
N LEU A 802 43.60 -9.64 -10.99
CA LEU A 802 42.52 -9.43 -11.97
C LEU A 802 41.55 -10.64 -11.95
N TYR A 803 42.14 -11.84 -11.87
CA TYR A 803 41.54 -13.10 -11.42
C TYR A 803 40.45 -12.90 -10.35
N GLN A 804 40.88 -12.56 -9.15
CA GLN A 804 40.01 -12.49 -7.98
C GLN A 804 39.08 -11.26 -8.01
N TYR A 805 39.54 -10.11 -8.51
CA TYR A 805 38.71 -8.90 -8.60
C TYR A 805 37.51 -9.11 -9.54
N ALA A 806 37.69 -9.76 -10.69
CA ALA A 806 36.59 -10.05 -11.62
C ALA A 806 35.51 -10.97 -11.01
N GLN A 807 35.91 -11.95 -10.19
CA GLN A 807 34.97 -12.81 -9.45
C GLN A 807 34.15 -11.99 -8.44
N THR A 808 34.79 -11.09 -7.68
CA THR A 808 34.07 -10.19 -6.74
C THR A 808 33.16 -9.14 -7.41
N LYS A 809 33.13 -9.09 -8.75
CA LYS A 809 32.27 -8.20 -9.55
C LYS A 809 31.36 -8.95 -10.53
N SER A 810 31.28 -10.28 -10.44
CA SER A 810 30.36 -11.13 -11.23
C SER A 810 30.44 -10.94 -12.75
N LEU A 811 31.65 -10.74 -13.28
CA LEU A 811 31.88 -10.37 -14.70
C LEU A 811 31.88 -11.55 -15.70
N GLY A 812 31.65 -12.78 -15.23
CA GLY A 812 31.67 -14.01 -16.05
C GLY A 812 33.02 -14.74 -16.03
N GLN A 813 33.18 -15.71 -16.93
CA GLN A 813 34.48 -16.30 -17.24
C GLN A 813 35.33 -15.34 -18.10
N TYR A 814 36.62 -15.67 -18.24
CA TYR A 814 37.53 -14.90 -19.09
C TYR A 814 37.79 -15.57 -20.43
N LEU A 815 38.02 -14.74 -21.45
CA LEU A 815 38.17 -15.13 -22.85
C LEU A 815 39.60 -14.96 -23.37
N SER A 816 40.48 -14.25 -22.64
CA SER A 816 41.91 -14.11 -22.98
C SER A 816 42.84 -14.38 -21.79
N ALA A 817 44.12 -14.59 -22.07
CA ALA A 817 45.17 -14.45 -21.05
C ALA A 817 45.48 -12.96 -20.77
N GLU A 818 46.35 -12.67 -19.79
CA GLU A 818 46.86 -11.31 -19.51
C GLU A 818 47.95 -10.87 -20.51
N PHE A 819 47.57 -10.02 -21.48
CA PHE A 819 48.49 -9.46 -22.47
C PHE A 819 49.02 -8.08 -22.06
N PRO A 820 50.26 -7.72 -22.44
CA PRO A 820 50.76 -6.35 -22.33
C PRO A 820 50.21 -5.49 -23.47
N ILE A 821 50.04 -4.19 -23.23
CA ILE A 821 49.77 -3.20 -24.26
C ILE A 821 50.42 -1.86 -23.89
N GLN A 822 51.11 -1.24 -24.83
CA GLN A 822 51.64 0.11 -24.70
C GLN A 822 50.73 1.08 -25.48
N TYR A 823 50.32 2.18 -24.86
CA TYR A 823 49.55 3.24 -25.53
C TYR A 823 50.07 4.60 -25.11
N LYS A 824 50.41 5.43 -26.10
CA LYS A 824 51.00 6.78 -25.93
C LYS A 824 52.19 6.79 -24.94
N GLY A 825 53.08 5.79 -25.08
CA GLY A 825 54.31 5.67 -24.29
C GLY A 825 54.13 5.18 -22.84
N VAL A 826 52.95 4.65 -22.48
CA VAL A 826 52.70 4.07 -21.14
C VAL A 826 52.26 2.62 -21.25
N ASP A 827 52.83 1.76 -20.41
CA ASP A 827 52.58 0.31 -20.40
C ASP A 827 51.42 -0.09 -19.48
N TYR A 828 50.61 -1.03 -19.96
CA TYR A 828 49.47 -1.61 -19.28
C TYR A 828 49.49 -3.15 -19.37
N ARG A 829 48.76 -3.80 -18.47
CA ARG A 829 48.34 -5.20 -18.58
C ARG A 829 46.82 -5.25 -18.74
N ALA A 830 46.31 -6.09 -19.64
CA ALA A 830 44.88 -6.20 -19.91
C ALA A 830 44.42 -7.66 -20.08
N GLN A 831 43.14 -7.93 -19.80
CA GLN A 831 42.50 -9.23 -19.95
C GLN A 831 41.00 -9.08 -20.29
N VAL A 832 40.49 -9.91 -21.19
CA VAL A 832 39.10 -9.89 -21.69
C VAL A 832 38.22 -10.89 -20.94
N PHE A 833 37.01 -10.47 -20.55
CA PHE A 833 35.97 -11.27 -19.89
C PHE A 833 34.66 -11.21 -20.68
N GLU A 834 33.76 -12.16 -20.45
CA GLU A 834 32.46 -12.30 -21.14
C GLU A 834 31.60 -11.01 -21.14
N ARG A 835 31.81 -10.12 -20.17
CA ARG A 835 31.04 -8.86 -20.02
C ARG A 835 31.87 -7.58 -20.08
N GLY A 836 33.18 -7.66 -20.36
CA GLY A 836 34.03 -6.47 -20.43
C GLY A 836 35.54 -6.74 -20.43
N ILE A 837 36.33 -5.68 -20.58
CA ILE A 837 37.80 -5.73 -20.56
C ILE A 837 38.31 -5.12 -19.25
N VAL A 838 39.18 -5.84 -18.54
CA VAL A 838 39.85 -5.38 -17.31
C VAL A 838 41.28 -5.00 -17.65
N TYR A 839 41.78 -3.87 -17.14
CA TYR A 839 43.17 -3.46 -17.35
C TYR A 839 43.76 -2.70 -16.15
N VAL A 840 45.09 -2.67 -16.08
CA VAL A 840 45.88 -1.99 -15.05
C VAL A 840 47.11 -1.33 -15.69
N ARG A 841 47.54 -0.18 -15.16
CA ARG A 841 48.72 0.54 -15.64
C ARG A 841 49.96 0.13 -14.84
N LEU A 842 51.05 -0.24 -15.49
CA LEU A 842 52.17 -0.92 -14.83
C LEU A 842 52.99 -0.01 -13.89
N ASP A 843 52.94 1.30 -14.06
CA ASP A 843 53.50 2.28 -13.12
C ASP A 843 52.61 2.52 -11.88
N ARG A 844 51.36 2.04 -11.89
CA ARG A 844 50.35 2.20 -10.82
C ARG A 844 49.53 0.91 -10.63
N PRO A 845 50.17 -0.22 -10.28
CA PRO A 845 49.54 -1.54 -10.29
C PRO A 845 48.38 -1.72 -9.30
N GLY A 846 48.22 -0.83 -8.31
CA GLY A 846 47.10 -0.84 -7.38
C GLY A 846 45.77 -0.29 -7.92
N VAL A 847 45.74 0.26 -9.16
CA VAL A 847 44.55 0.89 -9.74
C VAL A 847 44.06 0.13 -10.98
N VAL A 848 43.22 -0.88 -10.73
CA VAL A 848 42.54 -1.69 -11.77
C VAL A 848 41.32 -0.95 -12.30
N LYS A 849 41.09 -0.99 -13.61
CA LYS A 849 39.92 -0.40 -14.29
C LYS A 849 39.22 -1.42 -15.19
N VAL A 850 37.94 -1.18 -15.48
CA VAL A 850 37.08 -2.07 -16.28
C VAL A 850 36.33 -1.25 -17.32
N ILE A 851 36.19 -1.79 -18.54
CA ILE A 851 35.28 -1.32 -19.58
C ILE A 851 34.22 -2.41 -19.76
N ALA A 852 33.00 -2.16 -19.26
CA ALA A 852 31.87 -3.09 -19.39
C ALA A 852 31.02 -2.76 -20.62
N HIS A 853 30.47 -3.78 -21.28
CA HIS A 853 29.64 -3.59 -22.48
C HIS A 853 28.15 -3.45 -22.12
N SER A 854 27.53 -2.33 -22.49
CA SER A 854 26.09 -2.10 -22.29
C SER A 854 25.27 -2.65 -23.47
N LEU A 855 24.50 -3.69 -23.21
CA LEU A 855 23.35 -4.12 -24.04
C LEU A 855 22.08 -4.10 -23.17
N TYR A 856 20.92 -4.07 -23.82
CA TYR A 856 19.59 -3.73 -23.27
C TYR A 856 19.38 -2.25 -22.92
N ARG A 857 19.13 -1.49 -23.98
CA ARG A 857 18.19 -0.36 -24.00
C ARG A 857 17.30 -0.57 -25.22
N GLU A 858 15.99 -0.69 -25.01
CA GLU A 858 14.97 -0.53 -26.06
C GLU A 858 14.05 0.63 -25.67
N GLU A 859 13.38 1.23 -26.65
CA GLU A 859 12.88 2.59 -26.57
C GLU A 859 11.35 2.67 -26.52
N THR A 860 10.81 3.53 -25.65
CA THR A 860 9.42 4.02 -25.73
C THR A 860 9.32 5.51 -25.41
N ARG A 861 9.59 6.36 -26.42
CA ARG A 861 9.11 7.77 -26.44
C ARG A 861 8.63 8.17 -27.85
N PRO A 862 7.73 9.18 -27.96
CA PRO A 862 6.71 9.18 -29.01
C PRO A 862 7.12 9.87 -30.32
N THR A 863 6.43 9.49 -31.40
CA THR A 863 6.61 10.01 -32.77
C THR A 863 6.06 11.41 -32.99
N LYS A 864 6.82 12.27 -33.67
CA LYS A 864 6.31 13.31 -34.58
C LYS A 864 7.30 13.55 -35.74
N LYS A 865 6.78 13.88 -36.93
CA LYS A 865 7.48 13.83 -38.22
C LYS A 865 8.51 14.95 -38.45
N VAL A 866 9.63 14.61 -39.11
CA VAL A 866 10.29 15.37 -40.20
C VAL A 866 10.87 14.35 -41.20
N GLU A 867 11.11 14.72 -42.47
CA GLU A 867 11.45 13.81 -43.58
C GLU A 867 12.93 13.87 -44.04
N SER A 868 13.41 12.75 -44.61
CA SER A 868 14.49 12.65 -45.62
C SER A 868 15.93 13.12 -45.30
N SER A 869 16.86 12.18 -45.14
CA SER A 869 17.81 11.77 -46.23
C SER A 869 18.88 10.77 -45.72
N PRO A 870 19.51 9.94 -46.56
CA PRO A 870 20.36 8.84 -46.10
C PRO A 870 21.87 9.05 -46.35
N GLN A 871 22.67 9.33 -45.30
CA GLN A 871 24.13 9.17 -45.39
C GLN A 871 24.86 9.02 -44.02
N SER A 872 24.59 7.94 -43.29
CA SER A 872 25.45 7.48 -42.18
C SER A 872 25.20 6.00 -41.85
N GLU A 873 26.00 5.08 -42.42
CA GLU A 873 25.96 3.67 -42.01
C GLU A 873 26.65 3.47 -40.66
N ASN A 874 25.96 2.78 -39.74
CA ASN A 874 26.48 2.46 -38.41
C ASN A 874 27.50 1.31 -38.47
N LEU A 875 28.60 1.43 -37.70
CA LEU A 875 29.67 0.43 -37.52
C LEU A 875 29.15 -1.00 -37.28
N LEU A 876 27.98 -1.17 -36.66
CA LEU A 876 27.36 -2.48 -36.41
C LEU A 876 27.12 -3.29 -37.72
N GLN A 877 26.71 -2.64 -38.82
CA GLN A 877 26.51 -3.29 -40.13
C GLN A 877 27.82 -3.86 -40.71
N ARG A 878 28.97 -3.25 -40.38
CA ARG A 878 30.30 -3.75 -40.75
C ARG A 878 30.74 -4.95 -39.90
N TRP A 879 30.20 -5.12 -38.71
CA TRP A 879 30.59 -6.17 -37.76
C TRP A 879 29.88 -7.49 -38.07
N LEU A 880 28.57 -7.46 -38.32
CA LEU A 880 27.75 -8.66 -38.56
C LEU A 880 28.16 -9.43 -39.82
N ARG A 881 28.52 -8.75 -40.91
CA ARG A 881 28.93 -9.39 -42.17
C ARG A 881 30.21 -10.23 -42.08
N VAL A 882 31.03 -10.06 -41.03
CA VAL A 882 32.28 -10.80 -40.86
C VAL A 882 32.06 -12.23 -40.33
N PHE A 883 30.94 -12.48 -39.63
CA PHE A 883 30.68 -13.75 -38.94
C PHE A 883 29.51 -14.57 -39.50
N GLY A 884 28.90 -14.13 -40.61
CA GLY A 884 27.98 -14.96 -41.40
C GLY A 884 26.64 -15.31 -40.73
N LEU A 885 26.24 -14.55 -39.72
CA LEU A 885 24.94 -14.67 -39.04
C LEU A 885 24.17 -13.35 -39.24
N GLY A 886 22.90 -13.46 -39.64
CA GLY A 886 21.98 -12.35 -39.89
C GLY A 886 20.56 -12.74 -39.50
#